data_AF-A0AAD1TBD8-F1
#
_entry.id   AF-A0AAD1TBD8-F1
#
_cell.length_a   1.000
_cell.length_b   1.000
_cell.length_c   1.000
_cell.angle_alpha   90.00
_cell.angle_beta   90.00
_cell.angle_gamma   90.00
#
_symmetry.space_group_name_H-M   'P 1'
#
loop_
_entity.id
_entity.type
_entity.pdbx_description
1 polymer ?
#
loop_
_entity_poly.entity_id
_entity_poly.type
_entity_poly.pdbx_seq_one_letter_code
_entity_poly.pdbx_strand_id
1 'polypeptide(L)'
;MPESTGPLSLAENTLLTLSDHEQGPAREPGSRIYVFVLPIVKMNTKILSNKLGIKTGPTKPDPEMEKLKKENAALKKTLDEMSKSKGKMSDVEKKKLLEKILELETLKVKNAQEITKQYQEIENLKHALKSKLNDQVSTAETDAKTMANLAQGLRNPAPAITTSQQNPQKMTNEGADANMDILQVQLKDALEKNQQWLSYDQQRETYVQGLMARIYELEQQVAAVNQTLQQQVKESSSDAKQDDKQKYYDKLLLTAKKDLEEEQKLVAQLNAELATTRTKYEEKKKEVGELSVSVQLVREDEKQLREDERRRVKDKIQRLKIELELCRNKVVEEKNRSSELLNQVQAMQQSLLKNEEDEKRVISLEQQIQRCTSDFENEKIDRQKVQHQLHKVLKELRKAREQITRLEPTKILELETLKVKNAQEITKQYQEIENLKHALKSKLNDQVSTAETDAKTMANLAQGLRNPAPAITTSQQNPQKMTNEGADANMDILQVQLKDALEKNQQWLSYDQQRETYVQGLMARIYELEQQVAAVNQTLQQQVKESSSDAKQDDKQKYYDKLLLTAKKDLEEEQKLVAQLNAELATTRTKYEEKKKEVGELSVSVQLVREDEKQLREDERRRVKDKIQRLKIELELCRNKVVEEKNRSSELLNQVQAMQQSLLKNEEDEKRVISLEQQIQRCTSDFENEKIDRQKVQHQLHKVLKELRKAREQITRLEPTKHLHEVCYIDSSKNFHTEFDEKLSMREQYPSPKHRSPLDESFLECPKCKAIYPTSEHRELLAHIDYCTS
;
A
#
# COMPACT_ATOMS: atom_id res chain seq x y z
N MET A 1 -42.87 -24.15 7.63
CA MET A 1 -43.53 -24.59 8.87
C MET A 1 -42.59 -25.51 9.63
N PRO A 2 -42.62 -25.53 10.97
CA PRO A 2 -41.37 -25.46 11.75
C PRO A 2 -41.20 -26.57 12.80
N GLU A 3 -39.99 -26.64 13.36
CA GLU A 3 -39.60 -26.90 14.77
C GLU A 3 -38.10 -27.30 14.80
N SER A 4 -37.31 -27.06 15.84
CA SER A 4 -37.56 -26.39 17.13
C SER A 4 -36.36 -25.51 17.53
N THR A 5 -36.57 -24.48 18.34
CA THR A 5 -35.53 -23.62 18.95
C THR A 5 -35.17 -24.06 20.37
N GLY A 6 -33.93 -23.77 20.81
CA GLY A 6 -33.48 -24.04 22.18
C GLY A 6 -32.12 -23.39 22.48
N PRO A 7 -32.06 -22.31 23.30
CA PRO A 7 -30.83 -21.56 23.62
C PRO A 7 -30.27 -21.85 25.03
N LEU A 8 -29.27 -21.04 25.47
CA LEU A 8 -28.50 -21.00 26.73
C LEU A 8 -27.01 -21.39 26.52
N SER A 9 -25.99 -20.85 27.22
CA SER A 9 -25.85 -19.66 28.09
C SER A 9 -24.33 -19.41 28.36
N LEU A 10 -23.99 -18.42 29.20
CA LEU A 10 -22.65 -18.03 29.71
C LEU A 10 -21.67 -17.39 28.69
N ALA A 11 -20.80 -16.45 29.08
CA ALA A 11 -20.82 -15.51 30.22
C ALA A 11 -19.79 -14.38 29.99
N GLU A 12 -20.10 -13.16 30.41
CA GLU A 12 -19.11 -12.08 30.56
C GLU A 12 -18.59 -12.02 32.00
N ASN A 13 -17.27 -11.88 32.18
CA ASN A 13 -16.58 -11.03 33.17
C ASN A 13 -15.14 -11.52 33.44
N THR A 14 -14.17 -10.59 33.41
CA THR A 14 -13.09 -10.38 34.40
C THR A 14 -12.20 -9.23 33.91
N LEU A 15 -11.85 -8.30 34.79
CA LEU A 15 -11.01 -7.12 34.50
C LEU A 15 -10.26 -6.73 35.79
N LEU A 16 -9.03 -6.22 35.67
CA LEU A 16 -8.06 -5.94 36.77
C LEU A 16 -7.42 -7.24 37.31
N THR A 17 -6.16 -7.27 37.74
CA THR A 17 -5.37 -6.23 38.43
C THR A 17 -4.01 -5.88 37.79
N LEU A 18 -3.47 -4.72 38.20
CA LEU A 18 -2.10 -4.27 37.98
C LEU A 18 -1.15 -4.85 39.04
N SER A 19 0.15 -4.90 38.73
CA SER A 19 1.26 -4.83 39.71
C SER A 19 2.54 -4.42 38.99
N ASP A 20 3.16 -3.35 39.46
CA ASP A 20 4.36 -2.76 38.86
C ASP A 20 5.65 -3.37 39.42
N HIS A 21 6.70 -3.44 38.60
CA HIS A 21 8.06 -3.30 39.13
C HIS A 21 8.99 -2.65 38.10
N GLU A 22 9.46 -1.44 38.42
CA GLU A 22 10.55 -0.80 37.69
C GLU A 22 11.90 -1.38 38.11
N GLN A 23 12.81 -1.51 37.15
CA GLN A 23 14.21 -1.12 37.39
C GLN A 23 14.94 -0.85 36.07
N GLY A 24 15.45 0.37 35.92
CA GLY A 24 16.52 0.70 34.97
C GLY A 24 17.91 0.32 35.52
N PRO A 25 19.04 0.77 34.91
CA PRO A 25 19.14 2.01 34.15
C PRO A 25 19.95 1.99 32.82
N ALA A 26 19.70 3.04 32.02
CA ALA A 26 20.62 3.79 31.17
C ALA A 26 21.80 3.12 30.42
N ARG A 27 21.78 3.26 29.09
CA ARG A 27 22.79 4.03 28.34
C ARG A 27 22.32 4.41 26.93
N GLU A 28 22.59 5.64 26.51
CA GLU A 28 22.50 6.02 25.08
C GLU A 28 23.63 5.32 24.28
N PRO A 29 23.51 5.23 22.93
CA PRO A 29 24.07 6.32 22.12
C PRO A 29 23.33 6.65 20.81
N GLY A 30 23.32 7.94 20.47
CA GLY A 30 23.60 8.40 19.10
C GLY A 30 22.43 8.44 18.10
N SER A 31 21.97 9.66 17.81
CA SER A 31 21.00 9.99 16.75
C SER A 31 21.45 9.59 15.34
N ARG A 32 21.16 8.35 14.92
CA ARG A 32 21.30 7.93 13.51
C ARG A 32 20.16 8.49 12.65
N ILE A 33 20.50 9.40 11.74
CA ILE A 33 19.59 9.87 10.70
C ILE A 33 19.35 8.72 9.70
N TYR A 34 18.18 8.09 9.80
CA TYR A 34 17.72 7.08 8.84
C TYR A 34 17.18 7.76 7.58
N VAL A 35 18.02 7.88 6.55
CA VAL A 35 17.55 8.19 5.19
C VAL A 35 16.82 6.95 4.66
N PHE A 36 15.52 7.07 4.42
CA PHE A 36 14.73 6.02 3.77
C PHE A 36 15.15 5.87 2.31
N VAL A 37 15.81 4.75 1.99
CA VAL A 37 15.96 4.26 0.62
C VAL A 37 14.99 3.11 0.43
N LEU A 38 14.03 3.25 -0.48
CA LEU A 38 13.10 2.18 -0.82
C LEU A 38 13.86 1.01 -1.48
N PRO A 39 13.65 -0.24 -1.04
CA PRO A 39 14.30 -1.39 -1.65
C PRO A 39 13.66 -1.69 -3.01
N ILE A 40 14.29 -1.21 -4.09
CA ILE A 40 13.94 -1.67 -5.45
C ILE A 40 14.24 -3.17 -5.52
N VAL A 41 13.20 -3.96 -5.76
CA VAL A 41 13.26 -5.43 -5.76
C VAL A 41 14.29 -5.93 -6.76
N LYS A 42 15.34 -6.62 -6.27
CA LYS A 42 16.29 -7.34 -7.12
C LYS A 42 15.62 -8.56 -7.75
N MET A 43 14.94 -8.38 -8.89
CA MET A 43 14.64 -9.50 -9.77
C MET A 43 15.95 -10.11 -10.28
N ASN A 44 16.24 -11.35 -9.87
CA ASN A 44 17.43 -12.10 -10.29
C ASN A 44 17.26 -12.60 -11.73
N THR A 45 17.51 -11.72 -12.70
CA THR A 45 17.39 -12.01 -14.15
C THR A 45 18.24 -13.18 -14.64
N LYS A 46 19.23 -13.65 -13.87
CA LYS A 46 19.98 -14.90 -14.14
C LYS A 46 19.14 -16.19 -14.02
N ILE A 47 17.98 -16.17 -13.36
CA ILE A 47 17.20 -17.39 -13.09
C ILE A 47 16.24 -17.74 -14.25
N LEU A 48 15.76 -16.76 -15.01
CA LEU A 48 14.82 -17.01 -16.12
C LEU A 48 15.48 -17.68 -17.34
N SER A 49 16.77 -17.44 -17.59
CA SER A 49 17.46 -17.90 -18.80
C SER A 49 17.57 -19.43 -18.94
N ASN A 50 17.45 -20.18 -17.83
CA ASN A 50 17.68 -21.63 -17.81
C ASN A 50 16.42 -22.47 -17.53
N LYS A 51 15.21 -21.88 -17.53
CA LYS A 51 13.98 -22.56 -17.08
C LYS A 51 12.84 -22.69 -18.12
N LEU A 52 13.10 -22.40 -19.40
CA LEU A 52 12.18 -22.72 -20.51
C LEU A 52 12.89 -23.60 -21.54
N GLY A 53 12.60 -24.90 -21.53
CA GLY A 53 13.28 -25.94 -22.30
C GLY A 53 12.91 -26.01 -23.78
N ILE A 54 13.01 -24.90 -24.51
CA ILE A 54 12.84 -24.88 -25.97
C ILE A 54 14.21 -25.06 -26.63
N LYS A 55 14.44 -26.19 -27.30
CA LYS A 55 15.65 -26.41 -28.13
C LYS A 55 15.53 -25.64 -29.44
N THR A 56 16.00 -24.39 -29.47
CA THR A 56 16.43 -23.73 -30.71
C THR A 56 17.93 -23.97 -30.92
N GLY A 57 18.36 -24.04 -32.19
CA GLY A 57 19.76 -24.27 -32.56
C GLY A 57 20.68 -23.08 -32.24
N PRO A 58 22.01 -23.25 -32.33
CA PRO A 58 22.99 -22.26 -31.88
C PRO A 58 23.13 -21.06 -32.85
N THR A 59 22.16 -20.14 -32.82
CA THR A 59 22.37 -18.79 -33.34
C THR A 59 23.29 -18.00 -32.41
N LYS A 60 24.28 -17.30 -32.97
CA LYS A 60 25.22 -16.49 -32.19
C LYS A 60 24.46 -15.38 -31.43
N PRO A 61 24.82 -15.07 -30.17
CA PRO A 61 24.20 -13.97 -29.45
C PRO A 61 24.48 -12.65 -30.16
N ASP A 62 23.44 -11.83 -30.27
CA ASP A 62 23.48 -10.49 -30.84
C ASP A 62 24.53 -9.61 -30.11
N PRO A 63 25.50 -9.00 -30.84
CA PRO A 63 26.51 -8.14 -30.24
C PRO A 63 25.92 -6.87 -29.59
N GLU A 64 24.76 -6.38 -30.04
CA GLU A 64 24.09 -5.24 -29.42
C GLU A 64 23.52 -5.61 -28.04
N MET A 65 22.94 -6.81 -27.89
CA MET A 65 22.51 -7.32 -26.58
C MET A 65 23.67 -7.42 -25.57
N GLU A 66 24.87 -7.87 -25.98
CA GLU A 66 26.03 -7.92 -25.08
C GLU A 66 26.62 -6.52 -24.78
N LYS A 67 26.55 -5.60 -25.74
CA LYS A 67 26.87 -4.17 -25.53
C LYS A 67 25.94 -3.56 -24.47
N LEU A 68 24.63 -3.77 -24.60
CA LEU A 68 23.62 -3.29 -23.64
C LEU A 68 23.75 -3.93 -22.25
N LYS A 69 24.14 -5.20 -22.14
CA LYS A 69 24.46 -5.83 -20.84
C LYS A 69 25.67 -5.18 -20.17
N LYS A 70 26.74 -4.90 -20.93
CA LYS A 70 27.94 -4.22 -20.42
C LYS A 70 27.65 -2.78 -20.02
N GLU A 71 26.85 -2.06 -20.80
CA GLU A 71 26.42 -0.69 -20.46
C GLU A 71 25.53 -0.66 -19.21
N ASN A 72 24.58 -1.59 -19.06
CA ASN A 72 23.81 -1.76 -17.82
C ASN A 72 24.70 -2.10 -16.61
N ALA A 73 25.71 -2.96 -16.78
CA ALA A 73 26.66 -3.28 -15.71
C ALA A 73 27.51 -2.05 -15.30
N ALA A 74 27.94 -1.23 -16.28
CA ALA A 74 28.66 0.01 -16.03
C ALA A 74 27.77 1.04 -15.30
N LEU A 75 26.57 1.32 -15.82
CA LEU A 75 25.60 2.23 -15.20
C LEU A 75 25.27 1.82 -13.75
N LYS A 76 25.14 0.51 -13.49
CA LYS A 76 24.90 -0.03 -12.16
C LYS A 76 26.09 0.15 -11.21
N LYS A 77 27.33 0.00 -11.70
CA LYS A 77 28.54 0.31 -10.95
C LYS A 77 28.63 1.80 -10.61
N THR A 78 28.36 2.69 -11.57
CA THR A 78 28.31 4.15 -11.34
C THR A 78 27.23 4.53 -10.33
N LEU A 79 26.06 3.88 -10.38
CA LEU A 79 24.97 4.09 -9.40
C LEU A 79 25.36 3.62 -7.99
N ASP A 80 26.01 2.46 -7.88
CA ASP A 80 26.56 1.93 -6.62
C ASP A 80 27.73 2.78 -6.07
N GLU A 81 28.41 3.55 -6.92
CA GLU A 81 29.49 4.49 -6.54
C GLU A 81 28.91 5.83 -6.07
N MET A 82 27.99 6.43 -6.84
CA MET A 82 27.24 7.63 -6.44
C MET A 82 26.47 7.42 -5.12
N SER A 83 25.95 6.22 -4.88
CA SER A 83 25.24 5.87 -3.63
C SER A 83 26.15 5.79 -2.40
N LYS A 84 27.48 5.72 -2.57
CA LYS A 84 28.46 5.68 -1.47
C LYS A 84 29.06 7.05 -1.18
N SER A 85 29.22 7.90 -2.19
CA SER A 85 29.66 9.28 -2.02
C SER A 85 28.58 10.17 -1.41
N LYS A 86 28.64 10.42 -0.08
CA LYS A 86 27.80 11.42 0.62
C LYS A 86 28.17 12.89 0.29
N GLY A 87 28.57 13.16 -0.95
CA GLY A 87 28.86 14.51 -1.45
C GLY A 87 27.59 15.21 -1.93
N LYS A 88 27.60 16.54 -1.92
CA LYS A 88 26.58 17.33 -2.63
C LYS A 88 26.85 17.21 -4.14
N MET A 89 26.07 16.37 -4.82
CA MET A 89 26.07 16.25 -6.28
C MET A 89 25.98 17.64 -6.93
N SER A 90 26.92 17.95 -7.82
CA SER A 90 26.98 19.26 -8.50
C SER A 90 25.82 19.41 -9.49
N ASP A 91 25.44 20.65 -9.81
CA ASP A 91 24.35 20.87 -10.78
C ASP A 91 24.72 20.43 -12.21
N VAL A 92 26.02 20.31 -12.52
CA VAL A 92 26.51 19.71 -13.77
C VAL A 92 26.24 18.21 -13.80
N GLU A 93 26.41 17.50 -12.68
CA GLU A 93 26.09 16.07 -12.58
C GLU A 93 24.57 15.85 -12.58
N LYS A 94 23.79 16.69 -11.88
CA LYS A 94 22.32 16.66 -11.94
C LYS A 94 21.82 16.88 -13.37
N LYS A 95 22.36 17.87 -14.09
CA LYS A 95 21.97 18.14 -15.48
C LYS A 95 22.27 16.94 -16.39
N LYS A 96 23.46 16.35 -16.29
CA LYS A 96 23.82 15.13 -17.05
C LYS A 96 22.91 13.94 -16.73
N LEU A 97 22.51 13.77 -15.46
CA LEU A 97 21.55 12.74 -15.07
C LEU A 97 20.16 13.01 -15.63
N LEU A 98 19.68 14.25 -15.64
CA LEU A 98 18.40 14.62 -16.26
C LEU A 98 18.42 14.40 -17.77
N GLU A 99 19.49 14.80 -18.46
CA GLU A 99 19.70 14.53 -19.89
C GLU A 99 19.70 13.01 -20.16
N LYS A 100 20.38 12.21 -19.34
CA LYS A 100 20.42 10.75 -19.51
C LYS A 100 19.10 10.05 -19.15
N ILE A 101 18.31 10.58 -18.21
CA ILE A 101 16.94 10.11 -17.94
C ILE A 101 16.07 10.36 -19.17
N LEU A 102 16.14 11.56 -19.74
CA LEU A 102 15.34 11.96 -20.91
C LEU A 102 15.70 11.13 -22.17
N GLU A 103 16.99 10.81 -22.37
CA GLU A 103 17.42 9.82 -23.38
C GLU A 103 16.78 8.43 -23.14
N LEU A 104 16.83 7.92 -21.90
CA LEU A 104 16.32 6.59 -21.55
C LEU A 104 14.79 6.51 -21.65
N GLU A 105 14.07 7.57 -21.30
CA GLU A 105 12.63 7.68 -21.51
C GLU A 105 12.28 7.74 -23.00
N THR A 106 13.03 8.50 -23.79
CA THR A 106 12.88 8.54 -25.26
C THR A 106 13.11 7.15 -25.89
N LEU A 107 14.14 6.42 -25.45
CA LEU A 107 14.42 5.06 -25.92
C LEU A 107 13.34 4.06 -25.47
N LYS A 108 12.85 4.18 -24.23
CA LYS A 108 11.73 3.37 -23.72
C LYS A 108 10.45 3.58 -24.53
N VAL A 109 10.14 4.81 -24.94
CA VAL A 109 9.00 5.12 -25.82
C VAL A 109 9.18 4.50 -27.21
N LYS A 110 10.37 4.62 -27.82
CA LYS A 110 10.68 3.97 -29.11
C LYS A 110 10.53 2.44 -29.04
N ASN A 111 11.06 1.81 -27.99
CA ASN A 111 10.96 0.36 -27.82
C ASN A 111 9.51 -0.10 -27.59
N ALA A 112 8.69 0.69 -26.87
CA ALA A 112 7.26 0.41 -26.74
C ALA A 112 6.52 0.49 -28.08
N GLN A 113 6.84 1.49 -28.91
CA GLN A 113 6.29 1.63 -30.27
C GLN A 113 6.69 0.45 -31.17
N GLU A 114 7.95 0.00 -31.12
CA GLU A 114 8.41 -1.15 -31.92
C GLU A 114 7.74 -2.45 -31.48
N ILE A 115 7.56 -2.66 -30.18
CA ILE A 115 6.80 -3.78 -29.62
C ILE A 115 5.34 -3.76 -30.13
N THR A 116 4.69 -2.59 -30.19
CA THR A 116 3.33 -2.51 -30.75
C THR A 116 3.25 -2.82 -32.25
N LYS A 117 4.27 -2.47 -33.05
CA LYS A 117 4.35 -2.90 -34.47
C LYS A 117 4.48 -4.42 -34.58
N GLN A 118 5.36 -5.03 -33.78
CA GLN A 118 5.58 -6.49 -33.80
C GLN A 118 4.32 -7.26 -33.38
N TYR A 119 3.54 -6.77 -32.40
CA TYR A 119 2.23 -7.35 -32.10
C TYR A 119 1.23 -7.23 -33.26
N GLN A 120 1.21 -6.10 -33.97
CA GLN A 120 0.36 -5.90 -35.15
C GLN A 120 0.75 -6.87 -36.29
N GLU A 121 2.05 -7.09 -36.51
CA GLU A 121 2.57 -8.03 -37.51
C GLU A 121 2.25 -9.50 -37.15
N ILE A 122 2.39 -9.88 -35.87
CA ILE A 122 1.98 -11.20 -35.38
C ILE A 122 0.48 -11.45 -35.60
N GLU A 123 -0.38 -10.47 -35.35
CA GLU A 123 -1.82 -10.60 -35.56
C GLU A 123 -2.17 -10.70 -37.06
N ASN A 124 -1.48 -9.94 -37.92
CA ASN A 124 -1.61 -10.07 -39.38
C ASN A 124 -1.20 -11.47 -39.88
N LEU A 125 -0.08 -12.01 -39.38
CA LEU A 125 0.38 -13.37 -39.71
C LEU A 125 -0.61 -14.44 -39.22
N LYS A 126 -1.19 -14.26 -38.03
CA LYS A 126 -2.23 -15.11 -37.44
C LYS A 126 -3.52 -15.11 -38.28
N HIS A 127 -3.93 -13.96 -38.81
CA HIS A 127 -5.02 -13.89 -39.79
C HIS A 127 -4.68 -14.60 -41.11
N ALA A 128 -3.48 -14.42 -41.66
CA ALA A 128 -3.04 -15.10 -42.89
C ALA A 128 -2.98 -16.63 -42.75
N LEU A 129 -2.52 -17.13 -41.61
CA LEU A 129 -2.54 -18.57 -41.29
C LEU A 129 -3.97 -19.11 -41.14
N LYS A 130 -4.87 -18.35 -40.51
CA LYS A 130 -6.28 -18.74 -40.36
C LYS A 130 -7.00 -18.87 -41.71
N SER A 131 -6.68 -18.01 -42.68
CA SER A 131 -7.20 -18.15 -44.07
C SER A 131 -6.74 -19.47 -44.68
N LYS A 132 -5.42 -19.71 -44.73
CA LYS A 132 -4.86 -20.92 -45.36
C LYS A 132 -5.35 -22.23 -44.75
N LEU A 133 -5.63 -22.24 -43.44
CA LEU A 133 -6.22 -23.40 -42.77
C LEU A 133 -7.67 -23.66 -43.23
N ASN A 134 -8.46 -22.61 -43.43
CA ASN A 134 -9.83 -22.70 -43.91
C ASN A 134 -9.89 -23.19 -45.37
N ASP A 135 -8.95 -22.74 -46.21
CA ASP A 135 -8.80 -23.18 -47.59
C ASP A 135 -8.47 -24.69 -47.67
N GLN A 136 -7.55 -25.18 -46.82
CA GLN A 136 -7.14 -26.59 -46.77
C GLN A 136 -8.25 -27.53 -46.25
N VAL A 137 -9.05 -27.09 -45.27
CA VAL A 137 -10.23 -27.86 -44.80
C VAL A 137 -11.25 -28.00 -45.93
N SER A 138 -11.46 -26.93 -46.71
CA SER A 138 -12.40 -26.94 -47.83
C SER A 138 -12.03 -27.95 -48.92
N THR A 139 -10.73 -28.17 -49.18
CA THR A 139 -10.24 -29.20 -50.11
C THR A 139 -10.32 -30.63 -49.54
N ALA A 140 -10.16 -30.82 -48.23
CA ALA A 140 -10.29 -32.14 -47.62
C ALA A 140 -11.74 -32.67 -47.65
N GLU A 141 -12.73 -31.76 -47.63
CA GLU A 141 -14.16 -32.10 -47.65
C GLU A 141 -14.71 -32.45 -49.06
N THR A 142 -13.96 -32.14 -50.13
CA THR A 142 -14.26 -32.63 -51.49
C THR A 142 -13.74 -34.05 -51.69
N ASP A 143 -12.51 -34.34 -51.28
CA ASP A 143 -11.87 -35.64 -51.53
C ASP A 143 -12.51 -36.80 -50.75
N ALA A 144 -13.14 -36.49 -49.60
CA ALA A 144 -13.90 -37.45 -48.81
C ALA A 144 -15.16 -37.99 -49.52
N LYS A 145 -15.68 -37.30 -50.56
CA LYS A 145 -16.89 -37.72 -51.28
C LYS A 145 -16.63 -38.67 -52.44
N THR A 146 -15.37 -38.84 -52.86
CA THR A 146 -15.01 -39.58 -54.09
C THR A 146 -14.70 -41.07 -53.86
N MET A 147 -14.46 -41.50 -52.62
CA MET A 147 -14.02 -42.89 -52.30
C MET A 147 -15.13 -43.86 -51.89
N ALA A 148 -16.41 -43.49 -52.02
CA ALA A 148 -17.54 -44.29 -51.50
C ALA A 148 -18.17 -45.32 -52.48
N ASN A 149 -17.81 -45.30 -53.77
CA ASN A 149 -18.64 -45.89 -54.84
C ASN A 149 -18.08 -47.14 -55.57
N LEU A 150 -17.07 -47.84 -55.03
CA LEU A 150 -16.45 -49.01 -55.69
C LEU A 150 -16.06 -50.14 -54.72
N ALA A 151 -16.94 -51.15 -54.53
CA ALA A 151 -16.60 -52.60 -54.50
C ALA A 151 -17.72 -53.51 -53.92
N GLN A 152 -18.53 -54.13 -54.79
CA GLN A 152 -19.24 -55.43 -54.61
C GLN A 152 -19.98 -55.73 -55.94
N GLY A 153 -19.90 -56.89 -56.60
CA GLY A 153 -19.07 -58.10 -56.50
C GLY A 153 -19.60 -59.20 -57.46
N LEU A 154 -18.89 -60.33 -57.66
CA LEU A 154 -19.35 -61.73 -58.01
C LEU A 154 -18.29 -62.57 -58.80
N ARG A 155 -18.61 -63.84 -59.15
CA ARG A 155 -17.69 -64.93 -59.64
C ARG A 155 -18.18 -65.65 -60.94
N ASN A 156 -17.32 -66.44 -61.62
CA ASN A 156 -17.51 -67.18 -62.92
C ASN A 156 -17.45 -68.75 -62.75
N PRO A 157 -17.41 -69.70 -63.77
CA PRO A 157 -17.52 -69.70 -65.28
C PRO A 157 -18.35 -70.88 -65.99
N ALA A 158 -18.22 -71.12 -67.34
CA ALA A 158 -18.84 -72.15 -68.28
C ALA A 158 -17.90 -72.49 -69.54
N PRO A 159 -18.16 -73.21 -70.73
CA PRO A 159 -19.35 -73.80 -71.45
C PRO A 159 -19.15 -75.22 -72.21
N ALA A 160 -19.70 -75.53 -73.44
CA ALA A 160 -19.73 -76.88 -74.17
C ALA A 160 -19.91 -76.90 -75.77
N ILE A 161 -19.86 -78.08 -76.49
CA ILE A 161 -19.87 -78.30 -78.01
C ILE A 161 -20.13 -79.79 -78.53
N THR A 162 -20.49 -80.13 -79.83
CA THR A 162 -20.33 -81.47 -80.61
C THR A 162 -21.12 -81.66 -82.01
N THR A 163 -20.82 -82.70 -82.87
CA THR A 163 -21.58 -83.38 -84.05
C THR A 163 -21.44 -82.89 -85.55
N SER A 164 -21.73 -83.57 -86.73
CA SER A 164 -22.25 -84.91 -87.24
C SER A 164 -21.95 -85.24 -88.79
N GLN A 165 -22.34 -86.41 -89.41
CA GLN A 165 -22.16 -86.90 -90.85
C GLN A 165 -23.30 -87.88 -91.40
N GLN A 166 -23.38 -88.71 -92.52
CA GLN A 166 -22.51 -89.27 -93.64
C GLN A 166 -23.27 -90.14 -94.78
N ASN A 167 -22.68 -90.42 -96.00
CA ASN A 167 -22.60 -91.70 -96.83
C ASN A 167 -23.48 -92.18 -98.11
N PRO A 168 -23.19 -93.31 -98.89
CA PRO A 168 -23.21 -93.41 -100.41
C PRO A 168 -23.51 -94.84 -101.11
N GLN A 169 -22.68 -95.30 -102.12
CA GLN A 169 -22.48 -96.66 -102.78
C GLN A 169 -23.54 -97.21 -103.79
N LYS A 170 -23.31 -98.13 -104.78
CA LYS A 170 -22.15 -98.78 -105.53
C LYS A 170 -22.62 -99.12 -107.01
N MET A 171 -22.35 -100.16 -107.86
CA MET A 171 -21.68 -101.51 -107.91
C MET A 171 -21.58 -102.02 -109.42
N THR A 172 -21.33 -103.32 -109.70
CA THR A 172 -21.76 -104.17 -110.90
C THR A 172 -20.87 -104.38 -112.16
N ASN A 173 -20.76 -105.64 -112.66
CA ASN A 173 -20.09 -106.18 -113.90
C ASN A 173 -21.05 -107.17 -114.70
N GLU A 174 -20.77 -108.12 -115.64
CA GLU A 174 -19.60 -108.83 -116.27
C GLU A 174 -20.00 -109.60 -117.60
N GLY A 175 -19.13 -110.39 -118.28
CA GLY A 175 -19.38 -111.30 -119.47
C GLY A 175 -18.14 -112.17 -119.85
N ALA A 176 -18.02 -113.05 -120.88
CA ALA A 176 -18.85 -113.66 -121.97
C ALA A 176 -18.13 -114.91 -122.62
N ASP A 177 -18.65 -115.59 -123.69
CA ASP A 177 -18.07 -116.87 -124.27
C ASP A 177 -17.50 -116.81 -125.72
N ALA A 178 -16.30 -117.40 -125.89
CA ALA A 178 -15.74 -117.94 -127.14
C ALA A 178 -14.69 -119.05 -126.84
N ASN A 179 -14.73 -119.62 -125.64
CA ASN A 179 -13.51 -119.73 -124.84
C ASN A 179 -13.43 -121.08 -124.09
N MET A 180 -14.20 -122.12 -124.44
CA MET A 180 -14.40 -123.33 -123.61
C MET A 180 -13.13 -123.97 -123.02
N ASP A 181 -12.12 -124.30 -123.83
CA ASP A 181 -10.91 -125.00 -123.35
C ASP A 181 -9.88 -124.06 -122.72
N ILE A 182 -9.78 -122.83 -123.22
CA ILE A 182 -8.95 -121.78 -122.61
C ILE A 182 -9.57 -121.31 -121.30
N LEU A 183 -10.90 -121.28 -121.16
CA LEU A 183 -11.63 -121.24 -119.90
C LEU A 183 -11.37 -122.49 -119.10
N GLN A 184 -11.32 -123.70 -119.63
CA GLN A 184 -11.04 -124.86 -118.79
C GLN A 184 -9.64 -124.77 -118.15
N VAL A 185 -8.66 -124.16 -118.83
CA VAL A 185 -7.35 -123.81 -118.27
C VAL A 185 -7.39 -122.56 -117.37
N GLN A 186 -8.00 -121.46 -117.80
CA GLN A 186 -8.11 -120.19 -117.05
C GLN A 186 -9.04 -120.29 -115.83
N LEU A 187 -10.02 -121.19 -115.84
CA LEU A 187 -10.89 -121.55 -114.73
C LEU A 187 -10.18 -122.55 -113.83
N LYS A 188 -9.33 -123.45 -114.33
CA LYS A 188 -8.46 -124.25 -113.46
C LYS A 188 -7.43 -123.37 -112.75
N ASP A 189 -6.80 -122.44 -113.47
CA ASP A 189 -5.92 -121.40 -112.94
C ASP A 189 -6.67 -120.42 -112.01
N ALA A 190 -7.90 -120.02 -112.33
CA ALA A 190 -8.72 -119.18 -111.45
C ALA A 190 -9.31 -119.95 -110.26
N LEU A 191 -9.54 -121.26 -110.35
CA LEU A 191 -9.91 -122.11 -109.21
C LEU A 191 -8.71 -122.37 -108.32
N GLU A 192 -7.52 -122.60 -108.89
CA GLU A 192 -6.26 -122.73 -108.16
C GLU A 192 -5.89 -121.40 -107.48
N LYS A 193 -6.03 -120.27 -108.19
CA LYS A 193 -5.90 -118.92 -107.61
C LYS A 193 -7.01 -118.62 -106.61
N ASN A 194 -8.26 -119.04 -106.82
CA ASN A 194 -9.31 -118.90 -105.81
C ASN A 194 -9.03 -119.76 -104.57
N GLN A 195 -8.39 -120.92 -104.72
CA GLN A 195 -7.98 -121.76 -103.60
C GLN A 195 -6.75 -121.19 -102.88
N GLN A 196 -5.82 -120.55 -103.61
CA GLN A 196 -4.77 -119.72 -103.03
C GLN A 196 -5.34 -118.52 -102.28
N TRP A 197 -6.25 -117.75 -102.89
CA TRP A 197 -6.98 -116.64 -102.26
C TRP A 197 -7.78 -117.09 -101.04
N LEU A 198 -8.44 -118.26 -101.09
CA LEU A 198 -9.15 -118.83 -99.94
C LEU A 198 -8.18 -119.20 -98.81
N SER A 199 -7.04 -119.80 -99.12
CA SER A 199 -6.01 -120.11 -98.13
C SER A 199 -5.38 -118.84 -97.53
N TYR A 200 -5.21 -117.79 -98.33
CA TYR A 200 -4.73 -116.48 -97.90
C TYR A 200 -5.77 -115.74 -97.05
N ASP A 201 -7.04 -115.80 -97.42
CA ASP A 201 -8.12 -115.17 -96.66
C ASP A 201 -8.35 -115.90 -95.33
N GLN A 202 -8.24 -117.23 -95.30
CA GLN A 202 -8.29 -118.02 -94.07
C GLN A 202 -7.05 -117.79 -93.17
N GLN A 203 -5.88 -117.53 -93.74
CA GLN A 203 -4.71 -117.05 -92.97
C GLN A 203 -4.95 -115.64 -92.40
N ARG A 204 -5.51 -114.69 -93.19
CA ARG A 204 -5.91 -113.37 -92.69
C ARG A 204 -6.98 -113.46 -91.61
N GLU A 205 -7.96 -114.34 -91.76
CA GLU A 205 -9.00 -114.57 -90.76
C GLU A 205 -8.41 -115.11 -89.45
N THR A 206 -7.50 -116.08 -89.54
CA THR A 206 -6.74 -116.59 -88.37
C THR A 206 -5.94 -115.47 -87.68
N TYR A 207 -5.29 -114.58 -88.46
CA TYR A 207 -4.58 -113.42 -87.92
C TYR A 207 -5.52 -112.42 -87.23
N VAL A 208 -6.70 -112.15 -87.80
CA VAL A 208 -7.72 -111.27 -87.22
C VAL A 208 -8.30 -111.85 -85.93
N GLN A 209 -8.52 -113.17 -85.86
CA GLN A 209 -8.89 -113.86 -84.62
C GLN A 209 -7.79 -113.71 -83.55
N GLY A 210 -6.51 -113.75 -83.93
CA GLY A 210 -5.38 -113.46 -83.05
C GLY A 210 -5.37 -112.02 -82.51
N LEU A 211 -5.65 -111.01 -83.35
CA LEU A 211 -5.78 -109.61 -82.92
C LEU A 211 -6.95 -109.42 -81.95
N MET A 212 -8.10 -110.06 -82.22
CA MET A 212 -9.27 -110.02 -81.33
C MET A 212 -8.96 -110.63 -79.95
N ALA A 213 -8.23 -111.75 -79.91
CA ALA A 213 -7.76 -112.35 -78.66
C ALA A 213 -6.82 -111.40 -77.88
N ARG A 214 -5.89 -110.72 -78.58
CA ARG A 214 -4.98 -109.75 -77.96
C ARG A 214 -5.71 -108.53 -77.37
N ILE A 215 -6.75 -108.02 -78.04
CA ILE A 215 -7.61 -106.97 -77.46
C ILE A 215 -8.24 -107.45 -76.15
N TYR A 216 -8.79 -108.67 -76.13
CA TYR A 216 -9.43 -109.23 -74.95
C TYR A 216 -8.47 -109.45 -73.76
N GLU A 217 -7.22 -109.85 -74.01
CA GLU A 217 -6.16 -109.89 -72.99
C GLU A 217 -5.88 -108.50 -72.39
N LEU A 218 -5.78 -107.48 -73.24
CA LEU A 218 -5.45 -106.12 -72.82
C LEU A 218 -6.59 -105.45 -72.07
N GLU A 219 -7.85 -105.68 -72.47
CA GLU A 219 -9.02 -105.18 -71.74
C GLU A 219 -9.14 -105.83 -70.35
N GLN A 220 -8.76 -107.11 -70.19
CA GLN A 220 -8.60 -107.72 -68.86
C GLN A 220 -7.46 -107.09 -68.05
N GLN A 221 -6.31 -106.77 -68.66
CA GLN A 221 -5.20 -106.11 -67.96
C GLN A 221 -5.59 -104.71 -67.49
N VAL A 222 -6.24 -103.90 -68.33
CA VAL A 222 -6.79 -102.58 -67.94
C VAL A 222 -7.77 -102.73 -66.77
N ALA A 223 -8.68 -103.72 -66.82
CA ALA A 223 -9.64 -103.96 -65.74
C ALA A 223 -8.96 -104.34 -64.41
N ALA A 224 -7.98 -105.27 -64.44
CA ALA A 224 -7.27 -105.73 -63.25
C ALA A 224 -6.44 -104.63 -62.57
N VAL A 225 -5.73 -103.81 -63.34
CA VAL A 225 -4.94 -102.69 -62.80
C VAL A 225 -5.85 -101.60 -62.22
N ASN A 226 -6.97 -101.27 -62.90
CA ASN A 226 -7.96 -100.33 -62.37
C ASN A 226 -8.63 -100.83 -61.08
N GLN A 227 -8.90 -102.13 -60.96
CA GLN A 227 -9.45 -102.73 -59.74
C GLN A 227 -8.45 -102.68 -58.57
N THR A 228 -7.16 -102.89 -58.86
CA THR A 228 -6.05 -102.72 -57.89
C THR A 228 -5.96 -101.26 -57.40
N LEU A 229 -6.07 -100.29 -58.31
CA LEU A 229 -6.05 -98.86 -57.97
C LEU A 229 -7.23 -98.47 -57.06
N GLN A 230 -8.43 -99.02 -57.31
CA GLN A 230 -9.60 -98.80 -56.44
C GLN A 230 -9.45 -99.38 -55.03
N GLN A 231 -8.68 -100.47 -54.86
CA GLN A 231 -8.42 -101.03 -53.53
C GLN A 231 -7.43 -100.17 -52.72
N GLN A 232 -6.35 -99.65 -53.33
CA GLN A 232 -5.38 -98.79 -52.62
C GLN A 232 -5.96 -97.43 -52.17
N VAL A 233 -6.92 -96.87 -52.92
CA VAL A 233 -7.69 -95.69 -52.49
C VAL A 233 -8.57 -95.98 -51.26
N LYS A 234 -8.93 -97.26 -51.03
CA LYS A 234 -9.79 -97.68 -49.92
C LYS A 234 -9.03 -98.03 -48.64
N GLU A 235 -7.73 -98.27 -48.72
CA GLU A 235 -6.86 -98.53 -47.56
C GLU A 235 -6.16 -97.27 -47.03
N SER A 236 -6.14 -96.19 -47.80
CA SER A 236 -5.48 -94.93 -47.44
C SER A 236 -6.31 -93.99 -46.57
N SER A 237 -7.62 -94.22 -46.39
CA SER A 237 -8.51 -93.44 -45.52
C SER A 237 -8.42 -93.86 -44.03
N SER A 238 -7.25 -93.67 -43.41
CA SER A 238 -7.04 -93.89 -41.97
C SER A 238 -7.40 -92.63 -41.15
N ASP A 239 -8.68 -92.28 -41.08
CA ASP A 239 -9.19 -91.05 -40.43
C ASP A 239 -8.71 -90.86 -38.97
N ALA A 240 -8.47 -91.96 -38.25
CA ALA A 240 -8.12 -91.98 -36.83
C ALA A 240 -6.89 -91.13 -36.42
N LYS A 241 -6.01 -90.72 -37.35
CA LYS A 241 -4.82 -89.90 -37.03
C LYS A 241 -4.99 -88.39 -37.29
N GLN A 242 -6.07 -87.96 -37.92
CA GLN A 242 -6.31 -86.53 -38.20
C GLN A 242 -7.18 -85.87 -37.11
N ASP A 243 -8.15 -86.61 -36.58
CA ASP A 243 -9.11 -86.17 -35.56
C ASP A 243 -8.44 -85.71 -34.25
N ASP A 244 -7.54 -86.51 -33.67
CA ASP A 244 -6.84 -86.14 -32.42
C ASP A 244 -5.95 -84.89 -32.56
N LYS A 245 -5.38 -84.66 -33.74
CA LYS A 245 -4.59 -83.45 -34.01
C LYS A 245 -5.50 -82.21 -34.13
N GLN A 246 -6.68 -82.37 -34.73
CA GLN A 246 -7.69 -81.32 -34.78
C GLN A 246 -8.20 -80.96 -33.38
N LYS A 247 -8.56 -81.94 -32.55
CA LYS A 247 -8.96 -81.75 -31.13
C LYS A 247 -7.91 -81.00 -30.31
N TYR A 248 -6.62 -81.27 -30.54
CA TYR A 248 -5.53 -80.54 -29.87
C TYR A 248 -5.54 -79.05 -30.24
N TYR A 249 -5.65 -78.71 -31.53
CA TYR A 249 -5.72 -77.31 -31.97
C TYR A 249 -7.00 -76.63 -31.51
N ASP A 250 -8.16 -77.29 -31.57
CA ASP A 250 -9.43 -76.73 -31.12
C ASP A 250 -9.41 -76.44 -29.61
N LYS A 251 -8.79 -77.32 -28.80
CA LYS A 251 -8.57 -77.09 -27.36
C LYS A 251 -7.63 -75.91 -27.11
N LEU A 252 -6.55 -75.79 -27.87
CA LEU A 252 -5.60 -74.66 -27.76
C LEU A 252 -6.29 -73.33 -28.13
N LEU A 253 -7.09 -73.33 -29.20
CA LEU A 253 -7.81 -72.17 -29.70
C LEU A 253 -8.97 -71.77 -28.77
N LEU A 254 -9.64 -72.73 -28.13
CA LEU A 254 -10.62 -72.48 -27.06
C LEU A 254 -9.95 -71.88 -25.81
N THR A 255 -8.74 -72.34 -25.46
CA THR A 255 -7.96 -71.79 -24.34
C THR A 255 -7.58 -70.34 -24.63
N ALA A 256 -6.95 -70.07 -25.78
CA ALA A 256 -6.60 -68.71 -26.20
C ALA A 256 -7.82 -67.76 -26.31
N LYS A 257 -9.00 -68.27 -26.69
CA LYS A 257 -10.25 -67.48 -26.65
C LYS A 257 -10.69 -67.13 -25.23
N LYS A 258 -10.59 -68.06 -24.28
CA LYS A 258 -10.91 -67.83 -22.86
C LYS A 258 -9.93 -66.83 -22.25
N ASP A 259 -8.65 -66.98 -22.52
CA ASP A 259 -7.59 -66.09 -22.03
C ASP A 259 -7.80 -64.66 -22.56
N LEU A 260 -8.09 -64.51 -23.86
CA LEU A 260 -8.47 -63.23 -24.48
C LEU A 260 -9.76 -62.62 -23.87
N GLU A 261 -10.75 -63.45 -23.53
CA GLU A 261 -11.95 -62.99 -22.82
C GLU A 261 -11.65 -62.51 -21.39
N GLU A 262 -10.67 -63.11 -20.72
CA GLU A 262 -10.22 -62.72 -19.37
C GLU A 262 -9.38 -61.44 -19.41
N GLU A 263 -8.51 -61.26 -20.41
CA GLU A 263 -7.83 -59.99 -20.69
C GLU A 263 -8.83 -58.87 -21.01
N GLN A 264 -9.84 -59.12 -21.85
CA GLN A 264 -10.88 -58.14 -22.16
C GLN A 264 -11.68 -57.72 -20.91
N LYS A 265 -11.98 -58.65 -20.00
CA LYS A 265 -12.64 -58.36 -18.71
C LYS A 265 -11.73 -57.52 -17.81
N LEU A 266 -10.43 -57.82 -17.73
CA LEU A 266 -9.45 -57.04 -16.96
C LEU A 266 -9.29 -55.63 -17.52
N VAL A 267 -9.20 -55.47 -18.84
CA VAL A 267 -9.15 -54.17 -19.53
C VAL A 267 -10.44 -53.37 -19.29
N ALA A 268 -11.61 -54.01 -19.28
CA ALA A 268 -12.87 -53.34 -18.94
C ALA A 268 -12.89 -52.84 -17.48
N GLN A 269 -12.39 -53.63 -16.53
CA GLN A 269 -12.27 -53.24 -15.12
C GLN A 269 -11.30 -52.06 -14.94
N LEU A 270 -10.09 -52.13 -15.51
CA LEU A 270 -9.10 -51.06 -15.45
C LEU A 270 -9.61 -49.75 -16.07
N ASN A 271 -10.36 -49.83 -17.18
CA ASN A 271 -11.00 -48.64 -17.76
C ASN A 271 -12.10 -48.04 -16.87
N ALA A 272 -12.86 -48.86 -16.13
CA ALA A 272 -13.83 -48.37 -15.15
C ALA A 272 -13.14 -47.71 -13.94
N GLU A 273 -12.04 -48.27 -13.44
CA GLU A 273 -11.23 -47.65 -12.38
C GLU A 273 -10.62 -46.32 -12.84
N LEU A 274 -10.09 -46.24 -14.06
CA LEU A 274 -9.62 -45.00 -14.68
C LEU A 274 -10.74 -43.96 -14.83
N ALA A 275 -11.96 -44.37 -15.15
CA ALA A 275 -13.11 -43.46 -15.19
C ALA A 275 -13.46 -42.91 -13.79
N THR A 276 -13.52 -43.76 -12.76
CA THR A 276 -13.86 -43.30 -11.39
C THR A 276 -12.76 -42.48 -10.72
N THR A 277 -11.48 -42.71 -11.05
CA THR A 277 -10.38 -41.87 -10.57
C THR A 277 -10.35 -40.52 -11.28
N ARG A 278 -10.66 -40.49 -12.59
CA ARG A 278 -10.78 -39.25 -13.37
C ARG A 278 -11.93 -38.34 -12.93
N THR A 279 -13.09 -38.91 -12.56
CA THR A 279 -14.21 -38.11 -12.01
C THR A 279 -13.87 -37.53 -10.64
N LYS A 280 -13.35 -38.35 -9.71
CA LYS A 280 -12.88 -37.88 -8.38
C LYS A 280 -11.82 -36.78 -8.47
N TYR A 281 -10.93 -36.86 -9.47
CA TYR A 281 -9.94 -35.82 -9.74
C TYR A 281 -10.58 -34.50 -10.17
N GLU A 282 -11.55 -34.53 -11.10
CA GLU A 282 -12.26 -33.32 -11.54
C GLU A 282 -13.16 -32.72 -10.45
N GLU A 283 -13.76 -33.55 -9.58
CA GLU A 283 -14.47 -33.09 -8.38
C GLU A 283 -13.53 -32.36 -7.41
N LYS A 284 -12.39 -32.98 -7.05
CA LYS A 284 -11.39 -32.32 -6.18
C LYS A 284 -10.77 -31.07 -6.82
N LYS A 285 -10.67 -31.01 -8.14
CA LYS A 285 -10.23 -29.84 -8.90
C LYS A 285 -11.26 -28.69 -8.86
N LYS A 286 -12.57 -28.98 -8.85
CA LYS A 286 -13.62 -27.97 -8.59
C LYS A 286 -13.57 -27.46 -7.15
N GLU A 287 -13.51 -28.36 -6.18
CA GLU A 287 -13.42 -28.04 -4.74
C GLU A 287 -12.20 -27.15 -4.43
N VAL A 288 -11.03 -27.46 -5.00
CA VAL A 288 -9.83 -26.61 -4.89
C VAL A 288 -10.02 -25.25 -5.57
N GLY A 289 -10.80 -25.16 -6.65
CA GLY A 289 -11.20 -23.91 -7.29
C GLY A 289 -12.10 -23.05 -6.39
N GLU A 290 -13.15 -23.65 -5.83
CA GLU A 290 -14.10 -23.00 -4.92
C GLU A 290 -13.40 -22.51 -3.65
N LEU A 291 -12.58 -23.36 -3.01
CA LEU A 291 -11.74 -22.98 -1.87
C LEU A 291 -10.73 -21.88 -2.23
N SER A 292 -10.17 -21.88 -3.44
CA SER A 292 -9.26 -20.81 -3.91
C SER A 292 -9.99 -19.47 -4.02
N VAL A 293 -11.24 -19.44 -4.51
CA VAL A 293 -12.08 -18.24 -4.56
C VAL A 293 -12.44 -17.78 -3.15
N SER A 294 -12.88 -18.69 -2.26
CA SER A 294 -13.18 -18.36 -0.86
C SER A 294 -11.98 -17.76 -0.12
N VAL A 295 -10.78 -18.32 -0.32
CA VAL A 295 -9.53 -17.81 0.26
C VAL A 295 -9.10 -16.47 -0.37
N GLN A 296 -9.50 -16.15 -1.60
CA GLN A 296 -9.27 -14.82 -2.18
C GLN A 296 -10.20 -13.77 -1.56
N LEU A 297 -11.50 -14.09 -1.38
CA LEU A 297 -12.46 -13.19 -0.74
C LEU A 297 -12.04 -12.83 0.69
N VAL A 298 -11.75 -13.83 1.53
CA VAL A 298 -11.30 -13.60 2.92
C VAL A 298 -10.04 -12.72 3.00
N ARG A 299 -9.08 -12.88 2.07
CA ARG A 299 -7.87 -12.04 2.01
C ARG A 299 -8.17 -10.58 1.65
N GLU A 300 -9.17 -10.34 0.81
CA GLU A 300 -9.59 -9.00 0.44
C GLU A 300 -10.39 -8.33 1.57
N ASP A 301 -11.26 -9.07 2.27
CA ASP A 301 -11.96 -8.59 3.48
C ASP A 301 -10.97 -8.25 4.60
N GLU A 302 -9.99 -9.10 4.89
CA GLU A 302 -8.90 -8.77 5.82
C GLU A 302 -8.12 -7.53 5.36
N LYS A 303 -7.90 -7.36 4.05
CA LYS A 303 -7.15 -6.23 3.48
C LYS A 303 -7.93 -4.92 3.61
N GLN A 304 -9.25 -4.95 3.42
CA GLN A 304 -10.15 -3.84 3.67
C GLN A 304 -10.22 -3.49 5.16
N LEU A 305 -10.39 -4.47 6.04
CA LEU A 305 -10.41 -4.25 7.50
C LEU A 305 -9.10 -3.60 8.01
N ARG A 306 -7.95 -4.08 7.53
CA ARG A 306 -6.62 -3.49 7.82
C ARG A 306 -6.46 -2.07 7.27
N GLU A 307 -7.11 -1.75 6.16
CA GLU A 307 -7.09 -0.40 5.59
C GLU A 307 -7.99 0.57 6.37
N ASP A 308 -9.18 0.14 6.78
CA ASP A 308 -10.06 0.96 7.63
C ASP A 308 -9.50 1.13 9.05
N GLU A 309 -8.74 0.16 9.58
CA GLU A 309 -7.92 0.36 10.78
C GLU A 309 -6.87 1.47 10.56
N ARG A 310 -6.07 1.39 9.48
CA ARG A 310 -5.07 2.42 9.15
C ARG A 310 -5.69 3.81 9.04
N ARG A 311 -6.89 3.94 8.44
CA ARG A 311 -7.65 5.20 8.34
C ARG A 311 -8.03 5.72 9.72
N ARG A 312 -8.76 4.94 10.52
CA ARG A 312 -9.17 5.31 11.90
C ARG A 312 -7.99 5.77 12.76
N VAL A 313 -6.84 5.12 12.61
CA VAL A 313 -5.59 5.42 13.32
C VAL A 313 -4.90 6.69 12.80
N LYS A 314 -4.91 6.94 11.49
CA LYS A 314 -4.47 8.21 10.88
C LYS A 314 -5.33 9.39 11.36
N ASP A 315 -6.66 9.23 11.37
CA ASP A 315 -7.61 10.26 11.82
C ASP A 315 -7.47 10.55 13.32
N LYS A 316 -7.08 9.55 14.12
CA LYS A 316 -6.75 9.70 15.54
C LYS A 316 -5.45 10.49 15.75
N ILE A 317 -4.44 10.27 14.90
CA ILE A 317 -3.22 11.09 14.89
C ILE A 317 -3.51 12.54 14.46
N GLN A 318 -4.39 12.76 13.48
CA GLN A 318 -4.77 14.10 13.04
C GLN A 318 -5.55 14.86 14.12
N ARG A 319 -6.53 14.21 14.78
CA ARG A 319 -7.25 14.81 15.93
C ARG A 319 -6.33 15.21 17.07
N LEU A 320 -5.45 14.30 17.52
CA LEU A 320 -4.47 14.61 18.57
C LEU A 320 -3.55 15.78 18.20
N LYS A 321 -3.14 15.90 16.93
CA LYS A 321 -2.38 17.07 16.46
C LYS A 321 -3.16 18.38 16.54
N ILE A 322 -4.44 18.36 16.15
CA ILE A 322 -5.30 19.55 16.17
C ILE A 322 -5.59 19.98 17.62
N GLU A 323 -5.91 19.04 18.50
CA GLU A 323 -6.10 19.29 19.94
C GLU A 323 -4.83 19.88 20.60
N LEU A 324 -3.65 19.37 20.24
CA LEU A 324 -2.36 19.84 20.72
C LEU A 324 -2.06 21.26 20.24
N GLU A 325 -2.34 21.60 18.98
CA GLU A 325 -2.15 22.96 18.46
C GLU A 325 -3.14 23.96 19.05
N LEU A 326 -4.42 23.58 19.20
CA LEU A 326 -5.42 24.37 19.92
C LEU A 326 -5.04 24.59 21.40
N CYS A 327 -4.34 23.62 22.01
CA CYS A 327 -3.78 23.79 23.33
C CYS A 327 -2.61 24.78 23.34
N ARG A 328 -1.67 24.70 22.38
CA ARG A 328 -0.54 25.64 22.27
C ARG A 328 -1.01 27.09 22.14
N ASN A 329 -2.04 27.33 21.33
CA ASN A 329 -2.63 28.66 21.17
C ASN A 329 -3.16 29.20 22.51
N LYS A 330 -3.84 28.37 23.31
CA LYS A 330 -4.30 28.74 24.66
C LYS A 330 -3.17 29.06 25.65
N VAL A 331 -2.00 28.40 25.52
CA VAL A 331 -0.81 28.78 26.30
C VAL A 331 -0.31 30.18 25.88
N VAL A 332 -0.37 30.53 24.60
CA VAL A 332 0.03 31.86 24.11
C VAL A 332 -0.99 32.93 24.53
N GLU A 333 -2.29 32.64 24.45
CA GLU A 333 -3.37 33.53 24.88
C GLU A 333 -3.25 33.90 26.37
N GLU A 334 -3.09 32.92 27.27
CA GLU A 334 -2.95 33.19 28.71
C GLU A 334 -1.58 33.81 29.06
N LYS A 335 -0.52 33.54 28.27
CA LYS A 335 0.77 34.27 28.39
C LYS A 335 0.65 35.74 28.05
N ASN A 336 -0.06 36.08 26.97
CA ASN A 336 -0.30 37.47 26.59
C ASN A 336 -1.10 38.18 27.68
N ARG A 337 -2.17 37.55 28.18
CA ARG A 337 -2.96 38.04 29.32
C ARG A 337 -2.13 38.21 30.60
N SER A 338 -1.25 37.26 30.92
CA SER A 338 -0.33 37.39 32.06
C SER A 338 0.67 38.53 31.86
N SER A 339 1.11 38.80 30.63
CA SER A 339 1.98 39.94 30.31
C SER A 339 1.26 41.27 30.47
N GLU A 340 0.02 41.37 29.96
CA GLU A 340 -0.84 42.55 30.11
C GLU A 340 -1.12 42.88 31.58
N LEU A 341 -1.45 41.88 32.40
CA LEU A 341 -1.66 42.05 33.83
C LEU A 341 -0.36 42.41 34.57
N LEU A 342 0.78 41.83 34.19
CA LEU A 342 2.08 42.21 34.75
C LEU A 342 2.44 43.67 34.44
N ASN A 343 2.13 44.15 33.23
CA ASN A 343 2.33 45.55 32.85
C ASN A 343 1.41 46.49 33.66
N GLN A 344 0.16 46.09 33.92
CA GLN A 344 -0.74 46.82 34.82
C GLN A 344 -0.23 46.86 36.27
N VAL A 345 0.29 45.74 36.78
CA VAL A 345 0.94 45.66 38.10
C VAL A 345 2.09 46.66 38.19
N GLN A 346 2.99 46.67 37.21
CA GLN A 346 4.14 47.57 37.18
C GLN A 346 3.74 49.05 37.08
N ALA A 347 2.73 49.38 36.26
CA ALA A 347 2.23 50.75 36.14
C ALA A 347 1.63 51.28 37.45
N MET A 348 0.85 50.46 38.18
CA MET A 348 0.31 50.86 39.47
C MET A 348 1.37 50.94 40.57
N GLN A 349 2.36 50.04 40.57
CA GLN A 349 3.51 50.13 41.48
C GLN A 349 4.30 51.43 41.26
N GLN A 350 4.52 51.84 40.01
CA GLN A 350 5.15 53.14 39.70
C GLN A 350 4.29 54.32 40.16
N SER A 351 2.96 54.26 40.03
CA SER A 351 2.08 55.31 40.54
C SER A 351 2.10 55.40 42.07
N LEU A 352 2.07 54.26 42.77
CA LEU A 352 2.14 54.23 44.24
C LEU A 352 3.48 54.79 44.75
N LEU A 353 4.60 54.39 44.14
CA LEU A 353 5.93 54.93 44.48
C LEU A 353 6.03 56.44 44.22
N LYS A 354 5.41 56.95 43.15
CA LYS A 354 5.36 58.40 42.88
C LYS A 354 4.55 59.13 43.95
N ASN A 355 3.40 58.59 44.36
CA ASN A 355 2.58 59.18 45.42
C ASN A 355 3.36 59.21 46.75
N GLU A 356 4.10 58.15 47.10
CA GLU A 356 4.99 58.17 48.27
C GLU A 356 6.12 59.23 48.17
N GLU A 357 6.70 59.45 46.98
CA GLU A 357 7.69 60.52 46.78
C GLU A 357 7.07 61.91 46.96
N ASP A 358 5.86 62.12 46.44
CA ASP A 358 5.15 63.40 46.56
C ASP A 358 4.67 63.64 48.02
N GLU A 359 4.26 62.61 48.75
CA GLU A 359 3.99 62.68 50.21
C GLU A 359 5.25 63.09 50.99
N LYS A 360 6.41 62.46 50.70
CA LYS A 360 7.71 62.83 51.31
C LYS A 360 8.13 64.26 50.98
N ARG A 361 7.75 64.78 49.79
CA ARG A 361 7.95 66.21 49.43
C ARG A 361 7.03 67.12 50.25
N VAL A 362 5.75 66.78 50.42
CA VAL A 362 4.80 67.53 51.25
C VAL A 362 5.30 67.63 52.69
N ILE A 363 5.65 66.51 53.33
CA ILE A 363 6.17 66.48 54.72
C ILE A 363 7.43 67.37 54.87
N SER A 364 8.31 67.40 53.86
CA SER A 364 9.48 68.28 53.86
C SER A 364 9.12 69.76 53.77
N LEU A 365 8.14 70.11 52.93
CA LEU A 365 7.61 71.48 52.80
C LEU A 365 6.86 71.93 54.06
N GLU A 366 6.08 71.06 54.71
CA GLU A 366 5.46 71.33 56.01
C GLU A 366 6.51 71.64 57.08
N GLN A 367 7.56 70.82 57.19
CA GLN A 367 8.68 71.08 58.10
C GLN A 367 9.44 72.37 57.78
N GLN A 368 9.45 72.82 56.52
CA GLN A 368 10.02 74.11 56.13
C GLN A 368 9.10 75.27 56.55
N ILE A 369 7.78 75.15 56.30
CA ILE A 369 6.77 76.14 56.69
C ILE A 369 6.73 76.31 58.21
N GLN A 370 6.77 75.21 58.97
CA GLN A 370 6.86 75.23 60.44
C GLN A 370 8.12 75.95 60.95
N ARG A 371 9.30 75.69 60.34
CA ARG A 371 10.54 76.40 60.67
C ARG A 371 10.43 77.90 60.40
N CYS A 372 10.04 78.29 59.19
CA CYS A 372 9.83 79.71 58.85
C CYS A 372 8.80 80.39 59.75
N THR A 373 7.76 79.67 60.19
CA THR A 373 6.73 80.20 61.10
C THR A 373 7.32 80.44 62.49
N SER A 374 8.11 79.50 63.03
CA SER A 374 8.85 79.68 64.28
C SER A 374 9.85 80.84 64.19
N ASP A 375 10.57 80.98 63.07
CA ASP A 375 11.50 82.10 62.83
C ASP A 375 10.76 83.45 62.81
N PHE A 376 9.60 83.54 62.16
CA PHE A 376 8.74 84.73 62.19
C PHE A 376 8.17 85.02 63.58
N GLU A 377 7.87 84.00 64.40
CA GLU A 377 7.43 84.19 65.79
C GLU A 377 8.58 84.67 66.69
N ASN A 378 9.79 84.13 66.50
CA ASN A 378 11.00 84.57 67.19
C ASN A 378 11.35 86.03 66.83
N GLU A 379 11.36 86.40 65.55
CA GLU A 379 11.56 87.78 65.08
C GLU A 379 10.46 88.72 65.61
N LYS A 380 9.20 88.28 65.65
CA LYS A 380 8.08 89.03 66.26
C LYS A 380 8.28 89.25 67.75
N ILE A 381 8.79 88.26 68.49
CA ILE A 381 9.15 88.36 69.91
C ILE A 381 10.34 89.31 70.11
N ASP A 382 11.38 89.22 69.29
CA ASP A 382 12.56 90.08 69.38
C ASP A 382 12.24 91.53 68.99
N ARG A 383 11.39 91.73 67.98
CA ARG A 383 10.82 93.05 67.64
C ARG A 383 9.99 93.63 68.78
N GLN A 384 9.24 92.82 69.53
CA GLN A 384 8.57 93.26 70.76
C GLN A 384 9.56 93.60 71.89
N LYS A 385 10.64 92.82 72.08
CA LYS A 385 11.73 93.17 73.02
C LYS A 385 12.37 94.50 72.64
N VAL A 386 12.70 94.71 71.36
CA VAL A 386 13.28 95.96 70.84
C VAL A 386 12.31 97.13 71.01
N GLN A 387 11.02 96.97 70.73
CA GLN A 387 10.00 98.00 71.01
C GLN A 387 9.91 98.33 72.51
N HIS A 388 10.00 97.34 73.40
CA HIS A 388 10.02 97.56 74.85
C HIS A 388 11.28 98.33 75.29
N GLN A 389 12.46 97.94 74.80
CA GLN A 389 13.71 98.66 75.09
C GLN A 389 13.69 100.08 74.51
N LEU A 390 13.16 100.28 73.30
CA LEU A 390 12.98 101.61 72.72
C LEU A 390 12.00 102.46 73.55
N HIS A 391 10.89 101.89 74.04
CA HIS A 391 9.99 102.59 74.94
C HIS A 391 10.66 102.97 76.27
N LYS A 392 11.51 102.09 76.82
CA LYS A 392 12.33 102.35 78.00
C LYS A 392 13.34 103.48 77.75
N VAL A 393 14.08 103.44 76.64
CA VAL A 393 15.00 104.51 76.22
C VAL A 393 14.26 105.83 76.00
N LEU A 394 13.10 105.83 75.34
CA LEU A 394 12.25 107.02 75.14
C LEU A 394 11.62 107.55 76.44
N LYS A 395 11.55 106.74 77.50
CA LYS A 395 11.13 107.16 78.85
C LYS A 395 12.29 107.81 79.59
N GLU A 396 13.48 107.22 79.56
CA GLU A 396 14.69 107.81 80.16
C GLU A 396 15.14 109.07 79.42
N LEU A 397 15.05 109.13 78.09
CA LEU A 397 15.24 110.35 77.29
C LEU A 397 14.19 111.43 77.63
N ARG A 398 12.97 111.05 78.04
CA ARG A 398 11.99 112.01 78.54
C ARG A 398 12.39 112.61 79.88
N LYS A 399 12.84 111.79 80.84
CA LYS A 399 13.42 112.28 82.10
C LYS A 399 14.66 113.15 81.87
N ALA A 400 15.55 112.73 80.97
CA ALA A 400 16.75 113.49 80.62
C ALA A 400 16.37 114.82 79.95
N ARG A 401 15.35 114.85 79.10
CA ARG A 401 14.80 116.10 78.55
C ARG A 401 14.17 116.97 79.63
N GLU A 402 13.42 116.41 80.58
CA GLU A 402 12.88 117.16 81.73
C GLU A 402 14.00 117.73 82.63
N GLN A 403 15.11 117.02 82.79
CA GLN A 403 16.31 117.52 83.46
C GLN A 403 17.00 118.62 82.63
N ILE A 404 17.13 118.45 81.31
CA ILE A 404 17.68 119.47 80.41
C ILE A 404 16.81 120.73 80.44
N THR A 405 15.47 120.64 80.39
CA THR A 405 14.58 121.81 80.46
C THR A 405 14.54 122.46 81.85
N ARG A 406 15.01 121.78 82.91
CA ARG A 406 15.35 122.41 84.20
C ARG A 406 16.72 123.11 84.20
N LEU A 407 17.59 122.80 83.25
CA LEU A 407 18.96 123.34 83.09
C LEU A 407 19.12 124.32 81.91
N GLU A 408 18.17 124.36 80.96
CA GLU A 408 18.12 125.31 79.84
C GLU A 408 18.15 126.77 80.33
N PRO A 409 17.36 127.18 81.36
CA PRO A 409 17.49 128.51 81.95
C PRO A 409 18.88 128.81 82.52
N THR A 410 19.62 127.78 82.95
CA THR A 410 20.95 127.90 83.55
C THR A 410 22.06 128.00 82.50
N LYS A 411 21.95 127.25 81.39
CA LYS A 411 22.99 127.22 80.33
C LYS A 411 22.83 128.27 79.23
N ILE A 412 21.64 128.83 79.03
CA ILE A 412 21.47 129.98 78.11
C ILE A 412 22.33 131.17 78.58
N LEU A 413 22.44 131.37 79.91
CA LEU A 413 23.32 132.35 80.56
C LEU A 413 24.81 132.18 80.21
N GLU A 414 25.28 130.94 79.99
CA GLU A 414 26.70 130.63 79.68
C GLU A 414 27.01 130.73 78.17
N LEU A 415 26.00 130.59 77.30
CA LEU A 415 26.21 130.50 75.86
C LEU A 415 26.20 131.87 75.15
N GLU A 416 25.49 132.85 75.71
CA GLU A 416 25.64 134.26 75.30
C GLU A 416 27.07 134.76 75.58
N THR A 417 27.71 134.30 76.66
CA THR A 417 29.09 134.66 77.02
C THR A 417 30.16 134.03 76.10
N LEU A 418 29.83 132.96 75.36
CA LEU A 418 30.78 132.21 74.51
C LEU A 418 30.68 132.51 73.02
N LYS A 419 29.49 132.84 72.49
CA LYS A 419 29.32 133.18 71.06
C LYS A 419 30.19 134.36 70.60
N VAL A 420 30.57 135.25 71.52
CA VAL A 420 31.46 136.39 71.30
C VAL A 420 32.85 135.99 70.78
N LYS A 421 33.32 134.75 71.04
CA LYS A 421 34.72 134.35 70.76
C LYS A 421 34.97 133.66 69.41
N ASN A 422 34.03 132.89 68.86
CA ASN A 422 34.38 131.88 67.85
C ASN A 422 34.16 132.30 66.37
N ALA A 423 33.84 133.56 66.10
CA ALA A 423 33.52 134.04 64.74
C ALA A 423 34.74 134.36 63.86
N GLN A 424 35.92 133.78 64.15
CA GLN A 424 37.22 134.30 63.67
C GLN A 424 38.08 133.35 62.81
N GLU A 425 37.80 132.02 62.77
CA GLU A 425 38.81 131.03 62.30
C GLU A 425 38.56 130.38 60.93
N ILE A 426 37.31 130.19 60.50
CA ILE A 426 36.92 129.11 59.55
C ILE A 426 37.33 129.33 58.07
N THR A 427 37.71 130.54 57.65
CA THR A 427 37.70 131.01 56.25
C THR A 427 38.85 130.49 55.33
N LYS A 428 39.37 129.26 55.51
CA LYS A 428 40.79 128.99 55.16
C LYS A 428 41.19 127.71 54.37
N GLN A 429 40.33 126.72 54.07
CA GLN A 429 40.80 125.34 53.77
C GLN A 429 40.36 124.63 52.46
N TYR A 430 39.58 125.24 51.55
CA TYR A 430 38.71 124.46 50.63
C TYR A 430 39.26 124.09 49.21
N GLN A 431 40.57 123.91 48.97
CA GLN A 431 41.14 124.14 47.62
C GLN A 431 41.82 122.96 46.87
N GLU A 432 41.92 121.73 47.40
CA GLU A 432 43.10 120.88 47.11
C GLU A 432 42.92 119.55 46.30
N ILE A 433 41.70 119.12 45.90
CA ILE A 433 41.41 117.67 45.68
C ILE A 433 41.36 117.12 44.22
N GLU A 434 41.21 117.94 43.17
CA GLU A 434 40.52 117.53 41.93
C GLU A 434 41.20 116.52 40.93
N ASN A 435 42.47 116.12 41.11
CA ASN A 435 43.37 115.89 39.95
C ASN A 435 43.64 114.44 39.39
N LEU A 436 43.07 113.33 39.90
CA LEU A 436 43.75 112.01 39.83
C LEU A 436 43.08 110.77 39.15
N LYS A 437 42.18 110.89 38.15
CA LYS A 437 41.23 109.78 37.82
C LYS A 437 41.43 108.88 36.57
N HIS A 438 42.20 109.24 35.52
CA HIS A 438 41.79 108.85 34.14
C HIS A 438 42.33 107.52 33.50
N ALA A 439 43.28 106.77 34.07
CA ALA A 439 43.98 105.69 33.31
C ALA A 439 43.38 104.27 33.42
N LEU A 440 43.65 103.44 32.39
CA LEU A 440 43.53 101.95 32.32
C LEU A 440 42.11 101.31 32.23
N LYS A 441 41.55 101.19 31.01
CA LYS A 441 40.50 100.19 30.67
C LYS A 441 40.47 99.78 29.18
N SER A 442 41.33 98.83 28.79
CA SER A 442 41.42 98.15 27.48
C SER A 442 42.53 97.09 27.60
N LYS A 443 42.47 95.83 27.13
CA LYS A 443 41.56 95.08 26.21
C LYS A 443 41.76 93.56 26.42
N LEU A 444 40.88 92.69 25.89
CA LEU A 444 41.12 91.48 25.04
C LEU A 444 39.97 90.43 25.10
N ASN A 445 39.64 89.71 24.00
CA ASN A 445 38.42 88.87 23.83
C ASN A 445 38.51 87.85 22.62
N ASP A 446 37.63 86.80 22.53
CA ASP A 446 37.20 85.94 21.35
C ASP A 446 38.12 84.79 20.74
N GLN A 447 37.76 83.71 19.94
CA GLN A 447 36.55 82.88 19.48
C GLN A 447 36.92 81.51 18.70
N VAL A 448 35.98 80.59 18.25
CA VAL A 448 36.25 79.16 17.70
C VAL A 448 35.18 78.50 16.70
N SER A 449 35.41 77.33 15.98
CA SER A 449 34.44 76.54 15.08
C SER A 449 34.86 75.06 14.60
N THR A 450 33.99 74.20 13.96
CA THR A 450 34.17 72.69 13.64
C THR A 450 33.30 71.96 12.51
N ALA A 451 33.59 70.66 12.13
CA ALA A 451 32.75 69.53 11.48
C ALA A 451 32.61 69.32 9.90
N GLU A 452 32.17 68.20 9.21
CA GLU A 452 32.22 66.66 9.31
C GLU A 452 31.59 65.86 8.05
N THR A 453 31.55 64.48 7.98
CA THR A 453 30.87 63.46 7.03
C THR A 453 31.64 62.89 5.76
N ASP A 454 31.35 61.81 4.94
CA ASP A 454 30.30 60.74 4.62
C ASP A 454 30.91 59.43 3.90
N ALA A 455 30.16 58.33 3.54
CA ALA A 455 30.69 56.99 3.02
C ALA A 455 29.80 56.02 2.07
N LYS A 456 30.29 55.00 1.23
CA LYS A 456 29.60 53.87 0.35
C LYS A 456 30.47 52.63 -0.33
N THR A 457 29.95 51.55 -1.09
CA THR A 457 30.60 50.17 -1.54
C THR A 457 30.20 49.30 -2.89
N MET A 458 30.76 48.06 -3.27
CA MET A 458 30.56 47.11 -4.53
C MET A 458 30.97 45.52 -4.41
N ALA A 459 31.07 44.38 -5.28
CA ALA A 459 30.97 43.72 -6.71
C ALA A 459 31.00 42.06 -6.70
N ASN A 460 31.13 40.97 -7.61
CA ASN A 460 31.25 40.41 -9.08
C ASN A 460 31.14 38.74 -9.19
N LEU A 461 31.33 37.69 -10.13
CA LEU A 461 31.70 37.23 -11.60
C LEU A 461 31.60 35.61 -11.99
N ALA A 462 31.64 35.05 -13.29
CA ALA A 462 32.03 33.65 -13.96
C ALA A 462 31.05 32.37 -14.29
N GLN A 463 31.19 31.16 -15.03
CA GLN A 463 31.80 30.37 -16.26
C GLN A 463 31.29 28.80 -16.41
N GLY A 464 31.39 27.73 -17.34
CA GLY A 464 31.77 27.24 -18.79
C GLY A 464 31.80 25.62 -19.20
N LEU A 465 31.83 25.10 -20.52
CA LEU A 465 32.20 23.68 -21.21
C LEU A 465 31.19 22.43 -21.54
N ARG A 466 31.29 21.26 -22.36
CA ARG A 466 31.93 20.54 -23.62
C ARG A 466 31.38 19.02 -24.06
N ASN A 467 31.59 18.34 -25.29
CA ASN A 467 31.15 16.89 -25.80
C ASN A 467 31.86 16.24 -27.14
N PRO A 468 31.57 15.15 -28.05
CA PRO A 468 30.71 13.84 -28.33
C PRO A 468 31.32 12.51 -29.17
N ALA A 469 30.59 11.50 -29.86
CA ALA A 469 31.09 10.16 -30.58
C ALA A 469 30.23 9.22 -31.67
N PRO A 470 30.72 8.07 -32.38
CA PRO A 470 30.15 7.17 -33.57
C PRO A 470 30.18 5.50 -33.54
N ALA A 471 30.01 4.41 -34.46
CA ALA A 471 29.65 3.82 -35.89
C ALA A 471 29.39 2.17 -35.95
N ILE A 472 29.25 1.10 -36.89
CA ILE A 472 29.27 0.48 -38.37
C ILE A 472 28.53 -1.01 -38.52
N THR A 473 28.36 -2.10 -39.44
CA THR A 473 28.57 -2.82 -40.86
C THR A 473 27.69 -4.22 -41.09
N THR A 474 27.51 -5.28 -42.04
CA THR A 474 27.69 -6.00 -43.46
C THR A 474 26.78 -7.38 -43.66
N SER A 475 26.58 -8.46 -44.59
CA SER A 475 26.84 -9.23 -45.95
C SER A 475 25.94 -10.63 -46.17
N GLN A 476 25.78 -11.69 -47.10
CA GLN A 476 25.88 -12.31 -48.57
C GLN A 476 25.39 -13.91 -48.71
N GLN A 477 25.15 -14.91 -49.71
CA GLN A 477 24.85 -15.33 -51.21
C GLN A 477 24.52 -16.94 -51.56
N ASN A 478 24.01 -17.53 -52.76
CA ASN A 478 23.69 -19.07 -53.11
C ASN A 478 23.29 -19.70 -54.62
N PRO A 479 23.13 -21.08 -54.98
CA PRO A 479 22.97 -21.83 -56.38
C PRO A 479 21.99 -23.14 -56.74
N GLN A 480 22.02 -23.91 -57.94
CA GLN A 480 21.25 -25.23 -58.44
C GLN A 480 21.59 -25.90 -59.92
N LYS A 481 21.08 -26.99 -60.73
CA LYS A 481 20.03 -28.17 -60.90
C LYS A 481 20.22 -29.39 -62.02
N MET A 482 19.20 -30.17 -62.63
CA MET A 482 19.14 -31.62 -63.30
C MET A 482 18.18 -31.90 -64.63
N THR A 483 17.77 -33.03 -65.42
CA THR A 483 17.95 -34.53 -65.94
C THR A 483 16.70 -35.14 -66.84
N ASN A 484 16.37 -36.30 -67.62
CA ASN A 484 16.76 -37.49 -68.60
C ASN A 484 15.45 -38.44 -69.05
N GLU A 485 15.15 -39.55 -69.90
CA GLU A 485 15.57 -40.51 -71.09
C GLU A 485 14.43 -41.58 -71.72
N GLY A 486 14.57 -42.48 -72.81
CA GLY A 486 13.59 -43.62 -73.33
C GLY A 486 13.71 -44.52 -74.72
N ALA A 487 12.94 -45.67 -75.05
CA ALA A 487 12.92 -46.66 -76.32
C ALA A 487 11.77 -47.86 -76.39
N ASP A 488 11.45 -48.94 -77.27
CA ASP A 488 11.42 -49.56 -78.73
C ASP A 488 10.77 -51.10 -78.85
N ALA A 489 10.41 -52.08 -79.81
CA ALA A 489 10.05 -52.49 -81.30
C ALA A 489 9.46 -54.03 -81.61
N ASN A 490 8.95 -54.54 -82.83
CA ASN A 490 8.44 -56.01 -83.19
C ASN A 490 7.99 -56.57 -84.70
N MET A 491 7.71 -57.91 -85.07
CA MET A 491 7.23 -58.55 -86.44
C MET A 491 6.84 -60.14 -86.67
N ASP A 492 6.05 -60.70 -87.71
CA ASP A 492 5.81 -62.18 -88.26
C ASP A 492 4.98 -62.38 -89.67
N ILE A 493 4.42 -63.45 -90.44
CA ILE A 493 4.13 -65.00 -90.56
C ILE A 493 3.55 -65.59 -92.00
N LEU A 494 3.41 -66.95 -92.40
CA LEU A 494 2.68 -67.59 -93.64
C LEU A 494 2.56 -69.22 -93.93
N GLN A 495 1.63 -69.84 -94.80
CA GLN A 495 1.58 -71.31 -95.43
C GLN A 495 0.34 -71.85 -96.38
N VAL A 496 0.35 -73.02 -97.18
CA VAL A 496 -0.79 -73.70 -98.07
C VAL A 496 -0.62 -75.15 -98.84
N GLN A 497 -1.66 -75.96 -99.34
CA GLN A 497 -1.61 -77.08 -100.45
C GLN A 497 -2.63 -78.37 -100.58
N LEU A 498 -2.55 -79.31 -101.63
CA LEU A 498 -3.06 -80.76 -101.93
C LEU A 498 -4.37 -81.23 -102.82
N LYS A 499 -4.48 -82.49 -103.43
CA LYS A 499 -5.59 -83.18 -104.31
C LYS A 499 -5.45 -84.73 -104.79
N ASP A 500 -6.51 -85.63 -105.06
CA ASP A 500 -6.71 -86.77 -106.13
C ASP A 500 -7.94 -87.86 -106.12
N ALA A 501 -8.24 -88.75 -107.17
CA ALA A 501 -9.32 -89.88 -107.25
C ALA A 501 -9.39 -90.99 -108.47
N LEU A 502 -9.92 -92.28 -108.33
CA LEU A 502 -9.72 -93.55 -109.16
C LEU A 502 -10.74 -94.79 -109.10
N GLU A 503 -11.95 -94.74 -109.68
CA GLU A 503 -13.19 -95.42 -109.18
C GLU A 503 -13.36 -96.98 -109.07
N LYS A 504 -13.32 -97.83 -110.12
CA LYS A 504 -13.62 -99.28 -109.91
C LYS A 504 -12.50 -100.02 -109.17
N ASN A 505 -11.25 -99.55 -109.33
CA ASN A 505 -10.20 -99.89 -108.37
C ASN A 505 -10.60 -99.39 -106.98
N GLN A 506 -11.09 -98.15 -106.82
CA GLN A 506 -11.66 -97.66 -105.55
C GLN A 506 -12.79 -98.55 -104.98
N GLN A 507 -13.48 -99.39 -105.77
CA GLN A 507 -14.54 -100.27 -105.24
C GLN A 507 -14.00 -101.58 -104.64
N TRP A 508 -12.99 -102.21 -105.23
CA TRP A 508 -12.28 -103.35 -104.64
C TRP A 508 -11.25 -102.90 -103.61
N LEU A 509 -10.50 -101.83 -103.89
CA LEU A 509 -9.66 -101.12 -102.93
C LEU A 509 -10.51 -100.67 -101.74
N SER A 510 -11.71 -100.08 -101.89
CA SER A 510 -12.53 -99.76 -100.70
C SER A 510 -13.09 -100.99 -99.98
N TYR A 511 -13.18 -102.17 -100.58
CA TYR A 511 -13.55 -103.38 -99.84
C TYR A 511 -12.35 -103.94 -99.06
N ASP A 512 -11.20 -104.13 -99.72
CA ASP A 512 -10.00 -104.61 -99.03
C ASP A 512 -9.46 -103.56 -98.05
N GLN A 513 -9.52 -102.27 -98.37
CA GLN A 513 -9.20 -101.16 -97.48
C GLN A 513 -10.29 -100.92 -96.41
N GLN A 514 -11.54 -101.38 -96.57
CA GLN A 514 -12.48 -101.45 -95.45
C GLN A 514 -12.07 -102.56 -94.47
N ARG A 515 -11.65 -103.73 -94.98
CA ARG A 515 -11.08 -104.80 -94.14
C ARG A 515 -9.74 -104.39 -93.53
N GLU A 516 -8.90 -103.67 -94.28
CA GLU A 516 -7.63 -103.15 -93.81
C GLU A 516 -7.84 -102.03 -92.79
N THR A 517 -8.81 -101.12 -92.99
CA THR A 517 -9.22 -100.12 -91.99
C THR A 517 -9.78 -100.80 -90.74
N TYR A 518 -10.51 -101.91 -90.88
CA TYR A 518 -10.97 -102.70 -89.74
C TYR A 518 -9.79 -103.34 -88.99
N VAL A 519 -8.82 -103.93 -89.69
CA VAL A 519 -7.60 -104.51 -89.08
C VAL A 519 -6.69 -103.44 -88.48
N GLN A 520 -6.51 -102.30 -89.14
CA GLN A 520 -5.82 -101.12 -88.62
C GLN A 520 -6.56 -100.55 -87.42
N GLY A 521 -7.90 -100.60 -87.40
CA GLY A 521 -8.74 -100.25 -86.25
C GLY A 521 -8.56 -101.21 -85.07
N LEU A 522 -8.45 -102.52 -85.31
CA LEU A 522 -8.09 -103.49 -84.28
C LEU A 522 -6.67 -103.25 -83.74
N MET A 523 -5.69 -102.98 -84.61
CA MET A 523 -4.32 -102.64 -84.20
C MET A 523 -4.25 -101.29 -83.46
N ALA A 524 -5.03 -100.29 -83.88
CA ALA A 524 -5.17 -99.03 -83.17
C ALA A 524 -5.82 -99.24 -81.79
N ARG A 525 -6.83 -100.11 -81.67
CA ARG A 525 -7.44 -100.49 -80.39
C ARG A 525 -6.46 -101.22 -79.47
N ILE A 526 -5.63 -102.12 -80.00
CA ILE A 526 -4.51 -102.74 -79.26
C ILE A 526 -3.58 -101.65 -78.75
N TYR A 527 -3.15 -100.73 -79.61
CA TYR A 527 -2.23 -99.64 -79.24
C TYR A 527 -2.84 -98.66 -78.22
N GLU A 528 -4.13 -98.31 -78.33
CA GLU A 528 -4.87 -97.53 -77.34
C GLU A 528 -4.93 -98.21 -75.98
N LEU A 529 -5.13 -99.54 -75.96
CA LEU A 529 -5.19 -100.32 -74.73
C LEU A 529 -3.80 -100.50 -74.12
N GLU A 530 -2.76 -100.72 -74.92
CA GLU A 530 -1.37 -100.76 -74.45
C GLU A 530 -0.91 -99.39 -73.92
N GLN A 531 -1.33 -98.28 -74.55
CA GLN A 531 -1.21 -96.92 -74.02
C GLN A 531 -1.95 -96.74 -72.68
N GLN A 532 -3.19 -97.25 -72.55
CA GLN A 532 -3.94 -97.18 -71.29
C GLN A 532 -3.31 -98.01 -70.18
N VAL A 533 -2.87 -99.24 -70.45
CA VAL A 533 -2.09 -100.07 -69.50
C VAL A 533 -0.82 -99.33 -69.09
N ALA A 534 -0.08 -98.74 -70.03
CA ALA A 534 1.14 -97.98 -69.74
C ALA A 534 0.87 -96.73 -68.87
N ALA A 535 -0.16 -95.94 -69.19
CA ALA A 535 -0.51 -94.72 -68.48
C ALA A 535 -1.03 -94.99 -67.05
N VAL A 536 -1.86 -96.02 -66.86
CA VAL A 536 -2.33 -96.41 -65.52
C VAL A 536 -1.16 -96.99 -64.70
N ASN A 537 -0.27 -97.78 -65.30
CA ASN A 537 0.95 -98.24 -64.62
C ASN A 537 1.92 -97.10 -64.28
N GLN A 538 2.07 -96.07 -65.12
CA GLN A 538 2.81 -94.85 -64.77
C GLN A 538 2.17 -94.10 -63.59
N THR A 539 0.84 -93.99 -63.57
CA THR A 539 0.09 -93.36 -62.48
C THR A 539 0.33 -94.11 -61.16
N LEU A 540 0.29 -95.45 -61.18
CA LEU A 540 0.57 -96.29 -60.03
C LEU A 540 2.02 -96.11 -59.54
N GLN A 541 3.01 -96.06 -60.44
CA GLN A 541 4.40 -95.77 -60.08
C GLN A 541 4.62 -94.35 -59.52
N GLN A 542 3.86 -93.35 -59.99
CA GLN A 542 3.93 -91.99 -59.44
C GLN A 542 3.32 -91.91 -58.03
N GLN A 543 2.19 -92.56 -57.75
CA GLN A 543 1.62 -92.59 -56.40
C GLN A 543 2.53 -93.29 -55.38
N VAL A 544 3.22 -94.38 -55.77
CA VAL A 544 4.24 -95.03 -54.94
C VAL A 544 5.46 -94.13 -54.70
N LYS A 545 5.81 -93.23 -55.63
CA LYS A 545 6.86 -92.21 -55.40
C LYS A 545 6.41 -91.03 -54.54
N GLU A 546 5.15 -90.60 -54.63
CA GLU A 546 4.64 -89.48 -53.82
C GLU A 546 4.52 -89.84 -52.33
N SER A 547 4.33 -91.11 -52.00
CA SER A 547 4.32 -91.62 -50.62
C SER A 547 5.70 -91.64 -49.95
N SER A 548 6.79 -91.35 -50.67
CA SER A 548 8.15 -91.26 -50.12
C SER A 548 8.83 -89.88 -50.36
N SER A 549 8.06 -88.79 -50.47
CA SER A 549 8.59 -87.46 -50.81
C SER A 549 8.73 -86.53 -49.59
N ASP A 550 9.94 -86.45 -49.03
CA ASP A 550 10.31 -85.53 -47.92
C ASP A 550 10.00 -84.05 -48.19
N ALA A 551 9.97 -83.63 -49.46
CA ALA A 551 9.76 -82.24 -49.87
C ALA A 551 8.48 -81.61 -49.27
N LYS A 552 7.39 -82.39 -49.15
CA LYS A 552 6.12 -81.91 -48.58
C LYS A 552 6.15 -81.72 -47.05
N GLN A 553 7.21 -82.15 -46.37
CA GLN A 553 7.44 -81.92 -44.95
C GLN A 553 8.44 -80.78 -44.70
N ASP A 554 9.52 -80.72 -45.49
CA ASP A 554 10.53 -79.65 -45.42
C ASP A 554 9.92 -78.25 -45.65
N ASP A 555 9.04 -78.09 -46.64
CA ASP A 555 8.36 -76.79 -46.87
C ASP A 555 7.37 -76.40 -45.76
N LYS A 556 6.78 -77.38 -45.05
CA LYS A 556 5.99 -77.10 -43.85
C LYS A 556 6.87 -76.67 -42.68
N GLN A 557 8.04 -77.29 -42.52
CA GLN A 557 9.00 -76.90 -41.50
C GLN A 557 9.49 -75.47 -41.74
N LYS A 558 9.90 -75.11 -42.97
CA LYS A 558 10.26 -73.74 -43.36
C LYS A 558 9.15 -72.73 -43.08
N TYR A 559 7.88 -73.09 -43.28
CA TYR A 559 6.74 -72.22 -42.95
C TYR A 559 6.63 -71.99 -41.43
N TYR A 560 6.72 -73.05 -40.63
CA TYR A 560 6.68 -72.93 -39.17
C TYR A 560 7.90 -72.18 -38.61
N ASP A 561 9.11 -72.47 -39.10
CA ASP A 561 10.34 -71.78 -38.70
C ASP A 561 10.29 -70.29 -39.05
N LYS A 562 9.75 -69.93 -40.22
CA LYS A 562 9.51 -68.54 -40.61
C LYS A 562 8.50 -67.85 -39.69
N LEU A 563 7.40 -68.53 -39.34
CA LEU A 563 6.40 -68.01 -38.40
C LEU A 563 6.98 -67.81 -36.99
N LEU A 564 7.81 -68.74 -36.52
CA LEU A 564 8.53 -68.67 -35.24
C LEU A 564 9.57 -67.54 -35.23
N LEU A 565 10.28 -67.34 -36.35
CA LEU A 565 11.23 -66.25 -36.53
C LEU A 565 10.54 -64.88 -36.54
N THR A 566 9.38 -64.77 -37.20
CA THR A 566 8.51 -63.58 -37.13
C THR A 566 8.05 -63.34 -35.70
N ALA A 567 7.40 -64.31 -35.04
CA ALA A 567 6.93 -64.16 -33.66
C ALA A 567 8.07 -63.80 -32.67
N LYS A 568 9.28 -64.33 -32.86
CA LYS A 568 10.46 -63.96 -32.08
C LYS A 568 10.92 -62.53 -32.35
N LYS A 569 10.94 -62.09 -33.61
CA LYS A 569 11.27 -60.71 -33.98
C LYS A 569 10.26 -59.73 -33.41
N ASP A 570 8.97 -60.06 -33.50
CA ASP A 570 7.87 -59.23 -33.01
C ASP A 570 7.94 -59.12 -31.48
N LEU A 571 8.17 -60.22 -30.76
CA LEU A 571 8.44 -60.22 -29.31
C LEU A 571 9.69 -59.41 -28.94
N GLU A 572 10.77 -59.48 -29.72
CA GLU A 572 11.93 -58.62 -29.50
C GLU A 572 11.65 -57.13 -29.79
N GLU A 573 10.70 -56.80 -30.66
CA GLU A 573 10.25 -55.43 -30.92
C GLU A 573 9.31 -54.91 -29.82
N GLU A 574 8.41 -55.74 -29.29
CA GLU A 574 7.65 -55.45 -28.08
C GLU A 574 8.55 -55.24 -26.87
N GLN A 575 9.57 -56.09 -26.65
CA GLN A 575 10.53 -55.92 -25.57
C GLN A 575 11.32 -54.60 -25.70
N LYS A 576 11.69 -54.19 -26.92
CA LYS A 576 12.32 -52.88 -27.18
C LYS A 576 11.35 -51.72 -26.88
N LEU A 577 10.08 -51.84 -27.24
CA LEU A 577 9.04 -50.85 -26.94
C LEU A 577 8.78 -50.73 -25.43
N VAL A 578 8.65 -51.86 -24.72
CA VAL A 578 8.51 -51.90 -23.26
C VAL A 578 9.73 -51.30 -22.56
N ALA A 579 10.94 -51.54 -23.05
CA ALA A 579 12.16 -50.90 -22.53
C ALA A 579 12.16 -49.38 -22.73
N GLN A 580 11.71 -48.89 -23.91
CA GLN A 580 11.57 -47.45 -24.19
C GLN A 580 10.52 -46.81 -23.27
N LEU A 581 9.32 -47.39 -23.16
CA LEU A 581 8.25 -46.90 -22.30
C LEU A 581 8.67 -46.86 -20.82
N ASN A 582 9.41 -47.86 -20.34
CA ASN A 582 9.96 -47.85 -18.98
C ASN A 582 11.01 -46.75 -18.77
N ALA A 583 11.85 -46.47 -19.78
CA ALA A 583 12.78 -45.34 -19.72
C ALA A 583 12.05 -43.99 -19.69
N GLU A 584 10.99 -43.82 -20.49
CA GLU A 584 10.15 -42.62 -20.47
C GLU A 584 9.43 -42.42 -19.13
N LEU A 585 8.85 -43.49 -18.57
CA LEU A 585 8.27 -43.52 -17.21
C LEU A 585 9.31 -43.16 -16.14
N ALA A 586 10.56 -43.64 -16.26
CA ALA A 586 11.63 -43.25 -15.36
C ALA A 586 11.94 -41.74 -15.44
N THR A 587 12.08 -41.17 -16.66
CA THR A 587 12.36 -39.72 -16.80
C THR A 587 11.19 -38.82 -16.43
N THR A 588 9.93 -39.28 -16.56
CA THR A 588 8.77 -38.50 -16.10
C THR A 588 8.66 -38.53 -14.58
N ARG A 589 8.98 -39.67 -13.94
CA ARG A 589 9.04 -39.80 -12.48
C ARG A 589 10.14 -38.93 -11.85
N THR A 590 11.33 -38.84 -12.45
CA THR A 590 12.39 -37.94 -11.93
C THR A 590 11.99 -36.46 -12.07
N LYS A 591 11.49 -36.04 -13.23
CA LYS A 591 10.96 -34.68 -13.45
C LYS A 591 9.84 -34.33 -12.46
N TYR A 592 8.97 -35.28 -12.12
CA TYR A 592 7.92 -35.08 -11.11
C TYR A 592 8.49 -34.83 -9.72
N GLU A 593 9.46 -35.64 -9.25
CA GLU A 593 10.09 -35.43 -7.95
C GLU A 593 10.95 -34.15 -7.90
N GLU A 594 11.57 -33.74 -9.00
CA GLU A 594 12.22 -32.43 -9.11
C GLU A 594 11.21 -31.27 -8.98
N LYS A 595 10.05 -31.35 -9.66
CA LYS A 595 9.00 -30.34 -9.52
C LYS A 595 8.37 -30.33 -8.13
N LYS A 596 8.22 -31.49 -7.50
CA LYS A 596 7.74 -31.62 -6.12
C LYS A 596 8.70 -30.98 -5.11
N LYS A 597 10.03 -31.10 -5.32
CA LYS A 597 11.04 -30.36 -4.55
C LYS A 597 10.98 -28.85 -4.81
N GLU A 598 10.92 -28.42 -6.07
CA GLU A 598 10.79 -27.00 -6.44
C GLU A 598 9.54 -26.35 -5.82
N VAL A 599 8.40 -27.05 -5.81
CA VAL A 599 7.17 -26.61 -5.12
C VAL A 599 7.36 -26.52 -3.60
N GLY A 600 8.10 -27.44 -2.99
CA GLY A 600 8.47 -27.36 -1.57
C GLY A 600 9.34 -26.14 -1.23
N GLU A 601 10.42 -25.93 -2.01
CA GLU A 601 11.31 -24.77 -1.87
C GLU A 601 10.58 -23.43 -2.07
N LEU A 602 9.70 -23.36 -3.07
CA LEU A 602 8.84 -22.20 -3.31
C LEU A 602 7.81 -22.01 -2.18
N SER A 603 7.26 -23.09 -1.62
CA SER A 603 6.32 -23.00 -0.49
C SER A 603 7.00 -22.41 0.75
N VAL A 604 8.21 -22.88 1.10
CA VAL A 604 9.01 -22.30 2.20
C VAL A 604 9.36 -20.84 1.91
N SER A 605 9.76 -20.52 0.67
CA SER A 605 10.06 -19.14 0.27
C SER A 605 8.85 -18.21 0.41
N VAL A 606 7.65 -18.68 0.05
CA VAL A 606 6.39 -17.94 0.20
C VAL A 606 5.98 -17.80 1.67
N GLN A 607 6.29 -18.78 2.53
CA GLN A 607 6.06 -18.67 3.98
C GLN A 607 6.98 -17.60 4.60
N LEU A 608 8.27 -17.60 4.26
CA LEU A 608 9.23 -16.59 4.74
C LEU A 608 8.81 -15.16 4.35
N VAL A 609 8.46 -14.92 3.08
CA VAL A 609 8.00 -13.61 2.62
C VAL A 609 6.72 -13.15 3.35
N ARG A 610 5.78 -14.05 3.63
CA ARG A 610 4.57 -13.72 4.42
C ARG A 610 4.89 -13.32 5.85
N GLU A 611 5.88 -13.96 6.47
CA GLU A 611 6.30 -13.65 7.83
C GLU A 611 7.11 -12.33 7.89
N ASP A 612 8.00 -12.08 6.93
CA ASP A 612 8.70 -10.80 6.77
C ASP A 612 7.70 -9.63 6.59
N GLU A 613 6.69 -9.78 5.72
CA GLU A 613 5.62 -8.79 5.59
C GLU A 613 4.81 -8.63 6.89
N LYS A 614 4.55 -9.73 7.62
CA LYS A 614 3.80 -9.72 8.90
C LYS A 614 4.59 -8.98 9.98
N GLN A 615 5.90 -9.19 10.05
CA GLN A 615 6.80 -8.45 10.93
C GLN A 615 6.88 -6.97 10.54
N LEU A 616 7.00 -6.63 9.25
CA LEU A 616 7.01 -5.24 8.78
C LEU A 616 5.71 -4.49 9.12
N ARG A 617 4.55 -5.14 8.94
CA ARG A 617 3.23 -4.60 9.33
C ARG A 617 3.11 -4.41 10.85
N GLU A 618 3.70 -5.30 11.63
CA GLU A 618 3.71 -5.20 13.10
C GLU A 618 4.64 -4.08 13.60
N ASP A 619 5.83 -3.91 13.01
CA ASP A 619 6.71 -2.79 13.32
C ASP A 619 6.12 -1.44 12.89
N GLU A 620 5.33 -1.39 11.82
CA GLU A 620 4.53 -0.21 11.48
C GLU A 620 3.48 0.09 12.56
N ARG A 621 2.68 -0.90 12.99
CA ARG A 621 1.71 -0.73 14.09
C ARG A 621 2.36 -0.21 15.36
N ARG A 622 3.54 -0.74 15.74
CA ARG A 622 4.32 -0.28 16.90
C ARG A 622 4.70 1.19 16.76
N ARG A 623 5.42 1.58 15.69
CA ARG A 623 5.83 2.97 15.43
C ARG A 623 4.65 3.95 15.47
N VAL A 624 3.47 3.52 15.00
CA VAL A 624 2.24 4.31 14.98
C VAL A 624 1.59 4.40 16.37
N LYS A 625 1.61 3.34 17.17
CA LYS A 625 1.22 3.35 18.60
C LYS A 625 2.10 4.30 19.40
N ASP A 626 3.43 4.21 19.24
CA ASP A 626 4.42 5.07 19.92
C ASP A 626 4.24 6.56 19.54
N LYS A 627 3.80 6.82 18.32
CA LYS A 627 3.49 8.17 17.82
C LYS A 627 2.19 8.73 18.42
N ILE A 628 1.19 7.88 18.62
CA ILE A 628 -0.04 8.25 19.36
C ILE A 628 0.27 8.50 20.84
N GLN A 629 1.12 7.68 21.48
CA GLN A 629 1.52 7.89 22.87
C GLN A 629 2.32 9.18 23.06
N ARG A 630 3.30 9.48 22.19
CA ARG A 630 4.03 10.76 22.23
C ARG A 630 3.11 11.97 22.06
N LEU A 631 2.22 11.96 21.06
CA LEU A 631 1.25 13.05 20.86
C LEU A 631 0.33 13.24 22.06
N LYS A 632 -0.09 12.17 22.75
CA LYS A 632 -0.84 12.28 24.02
C LYS A 632 -0.02 12.94 25.12
N ILE A 633 1.24 12.55 25.30
CA ILE A 633 2.12 13.10 26.35
C ILE A 633 2.43 14.57 26.07
N GLU A 634 2.76 14.94 24.84
CA GLU A 634 2.97 16.35 24.43
C GLU A 634 1.73 17.23 24.66
N LEU A 635 0.54 16.66 24.40
CA LEU A 635 -0.75 17.33 24.59
C LEU A 635 -1.08 17.52 26.08
N GLU A 636 -0.77 16.54 26.95
CA GLU A 636 -0.99 16.67 28.39
C GLU A 636 0.02 17.64 29.03
N LEU A 637 1.29 17.59 28.63
CA LEU A 637 2.31 18.58 29.00
C LEU A 637 1.95 19.99 28.51
N CYS A 638 1.19 20.11 27.42
CA CYS A 638 0.62 21.38 26.98
C CYS A 638 -0.54 21.83 27.89
N ARG A 639 -1.46 20.93 28.25
CA ARG A 639 -2.59 21.25 29.15
C ARG A 639 -2.12 21.78 30.49
N ASN A 640 -1.08 21.15 31.07
CA ASN A 640 -0.49 21.61 32.32
C ASN A 640 0.03 23.06 32.21
N LYS A 641 0.68 23.41 31.09
CA LYS A 641 1.14 24.79 30.83
C LYS A 641 -0.01 25.80 30.66
N VAL A 642 -1.18 25.38 30.17
CA VAL A 642 -2.38 26.24 30.17
C VAL A 642 -2.87 26.49 31.59
N VAL A 643 -2.76 25.50 32.49
CA VAL A 643 -3.13 25.66 33.91
C VAL A 643 -2.10 26.51 34.66
N GLU A 644 -0.80 26.28 34.45
CA GLU A 644 0.30 27.08 35.03
C GLU A 644 0.16 28.57 34.71
N GLU A 645 0.00 28.93 33.43
CA GLU A 645 -0.13 30.33 33.01
C GLU A 645 -1.51 30.94 33.40
N LYS A 646 -2.55 30.12 33.59
CA LYS A 646 -3.83 30.56 34.18
C LYS A 646 -3.75 30.88 35.66
N ASN A 647 -3.02 30.07 36.43
CA ASN A 647 -2.79 30.35 37.84
C ASN A 647 -1.99 31.65 37.96
N ARG A 648 -0.93 31.81 37.16
CA ARG A 648 -0.15 33.04 37.05
C ARG A 648 -0.99 34.26 36.63
N SER A 649 -1.86 34.14 35.63
CA SER A 649 -2.73 35.24 35.20
C SER A 649 -3.76 35.59 36.28
N SER A 650 -4.25 34.61 37.05
CA SER A 650 -5.10 34.85 38.24
C SER A 650 -4.35 35.50 39.40
N GLU A 651 -3.10 35.11 39.69
CA GLU A 651 -2.26 35.70 40.74
C GLU A 651 -1.98 37.18 40.45
N LEU A 652 -1.65 37.51 39.20
CA LEU A 652 -1.44 38.89 38.77
C LEU A 652 -2.74 39.69 38.78
N LEU A 653 -3.88 39.09 38.40
CA LEU A 653 -5.19 39.74 38.50
C LEU A 653 -5.55 40.09 39.96
N ASN A 654 -5.25 39.20 40.90
CA ASN A 654 -5.45 39.45 42.33
C ASN A 654 -4.55 40.60 42.84
N GLN A 655 -3.29 40.70 42.36
CA GLN A 655 -2.40 41.83 42.65
C GLN A 655 -2.91 43.15 42.05
N VAL A 656 -3.41 43.12 40.81
CA VAL A 656 -4.06 44.27 40.15
C VAL A 656 -5.23 44.77 41.00
N GLN A 657 -6.13 43.87 41.39
CA GLN A 657 -7.31 44.21 42.19
C GLN A 657 -6.95 44.78 43.56
N ALA A 658 -5.96 44.20 44.26
CA ALA A 658 -5.52 44.70 45.56
C ALA A 658 -4.92 46.11 45.49
N MET A 659 -4.13 46.43 44.45
CA MET A 659 -3.58 47.77 44.26
C MET A 659 -4.66 48.78 43.83
N GLN A 660 -5.62 48.38 43.00
CA GLN A 660 -6.79 49.22 42.67
C GLN A 660 -7.61 49.57 43.92
N GLN A 661 -7.82 48.60 44.82
CA GLN A 661 -8.50 48.85 46.10
C GLN A 661 -7.68 49.80 47.01
N SER A 662 -6.35 49.68 47.04
CA SER A 662 -5.51 50.61 47.80
C SER A 662 -5.53 52.03 47.21
N LEU A 663 -5.49 52.19 45.89
CA LEU A 663 -5.58 53.49 45.22
C LEU A 663 -6.93 54.16 45.48
N LEU A 664 -8.04 53.42 45.36
CA LEU A 664 -9.38 53.93 45.67
C LEU A 664 -9.51 54.34 47.14
N LYS A 665 -8.93 53.58 48.08
CA LYS A 665 -8.91 53.95 49.50
C LYS A 665 -8.12 55.25 49.73
N ASN A 666 -6.96 55.40 49.09
CA ASN A 666 -6.16 56.62 49.19
C ASN A 666 -6.96 57.83 48.67
N GLU A 667 -7.66 57.71 47.53
CA GLU A 667 -8.54 58.79 47.06
C GLU A 667 -9.70 59.10 48.04
N GLU A 668 -10.27 58.11 48.73
CA GLU A 668 -11.28 58.36 49.76
C GLU A 668 -10.68 59.11 50.96
N ASP A 669 -9.48 58.74 51.39
CA ASP A 669 -8.79 59.37 52.51
C ASP A 669 -8.34 60.81 52.15
N GLU A 670 -7.89 61.08 50.91
CA GLU A 670 -7.68 62.43 50.37
C GLU A 670 -8.97 63.28 50.43
N LYS A 671 -10.11 62.72 49.98
CA LYS A 671 -11.42 63.40 50.04
C LYS A 671 -11.87 63.68 51.48
N ARG A 672 -11.53 62.79 52.44
CA ARG A 672 -11.75 63.01 53.88
C ARG A 672 -10.88 64.15 54.42
N VAL A 673 -9.58 64.17 54.07
CA VAL A 673 -8.65 65.24 54.46
C VAL A 673 -9.15 66.60 53.96
N ILE A 674 -9.46 66.75 52.67
CA ILE A 674 -9.97 68.01 52.09
C ILE A 674 -11.25 68.48 52.79
N SER A 675 -12.14 67.56 53.20
CA SER A 675 -13.35 67.90 53.95
C SER A 675 -13.06 68.40 55.37
N LEU A 676 -12.09 67.79 56.05
CA LEU A 676 -11.61 68.20 57.37
C LEU A 676 -10.88 69.55 57.32
N GLU A 677 -10.04 69.80 56.31
CA GLU A 677 -9.41 71.10 56.05
C GLU A 677 -10.45 72.20 55.88
N GLN A 678 -11.48 71.96 55.06
CA GLN A 678 -12.60 72.89 54.89
C GLN A 678 -13.41 73.10 56.19
N GLN A 679 -13.46 72.12 57.09
CA GLN A 679 -14.08 72.27 58.40
C GLN A 679 -13.20 73.12 59.34
N ILE A 680 -11.90 72.84 59.42
CA ILE A 680 -10.92 73.60 60.20
C ILE A 680 -10.87 75.06 59.73
N GLN A 681 -10.89 75.31 58.42
CA GLN A 681 -10.90 76.66 57.85
C GLN A 681 -12.17 77.44 58.23
N ARG A 682 -13.34 76.80 58.21
CA ARG A 682 -14.61 77.40 58.68
C ARG A 682 -14.54 77.76 60.17
N CYS A 683 -14.20 76.79 61.03
CA CYS A 683 -14.06 77.03 62.47
C CYS A 683 -13.01 78.11 62.81
N THR A 684 -11.94 78.20 62.02
CA THR A 684 -10.93 79.27 62.15
C THR A 684 -11.52 80.64 61.79
N SER A 685 -12.26 80.74 60.68
CA SER A 685 -12.94 81.96 60.27
C SER A 685 -14.00 82.40 61.29
N ASP A 686 -14.80 81.45 61.80
CA ASP A 686 -15.81 81.70 62.84
C ASP A 686 -15.17 82.25 64.12
N PHE A 687 -14.01 81.70 64.54
CA PHE A 687 -13.25 82.20 65.68
C PHE A 687 -12.63 83.59 65.43
N GLU A 688 -12.19 83.89 64.20
CA GLU A 688 -11.73 85.25 63.85
C GLU A 688 -12.90 86.26 63.84
N ASN A 689 -14.08 85.85 63.36
CA ASN A 689 -15.30 86.66 63.42
C ASN A 689 -15.74 86.90 64.87
N GLU A 690 -15.77 85.87 65.73
CA GLU A 690 -16.08 86.02 67.16
C GLU A 690 -15.06 86.94 67.86
N LYS A 691 -13.77 86.81 67.54
CA LYS A 691 -12.69 87.69 68.04
C LYS A 691 -12.90 89.15 67.61
N ILE A 692 -13.33 89.39 66.37
CA ILE A 692 -13.69 90.72 65.86
C ILE A 692 -14.93 91.26 66.60
N ASP A 693 -15.97 90.46 66.77
CA ASP A 693 -17.20 90.88 67.47
C ASP A 693 -16.96 91.11 68.97
N ARG A 694 -16.12 90.31 69.61
CA ARG A 694 -15.64 90.54 70.97
C ARG A 694 -14.86 91.86 71.09
N GLN A 695 -14.08 92.24 70.09
CA GLN A 695 -13.44 93.56 70.02
C GLN A 695 -14.46 94.69 69.80
N LYS A 696 -15.49 94.51 68.95
CA LYS A 696 -16.60 95.47 68.80
C LYS A 696 -17.35 95.67 70.12
N VAL A 697 -17.68 94.59 70.82
CA VAL A 697 -18.35 94.62 72.14
C VAL A 697 -17.46 95.26 73.20
N GLN A 698 -16.15 94.94 73.26
CA GLN A 698 -15.21 95.63 74.15
C GLN A 698 -15.11 97.13 73.84
N HIS A 699 -15.12 97.54 72.57
CA HIS A 699 -15.13 98.94 72.18
C HIS A 699 -16.43 99.65 72.60
N GLN A 700 -17.59 99.02 72.39
CA GLN A 700 -18.88 99.55 72.86
C GLN A 700 -18.91 99.66 74.39
N LEU A 701 -18.45 98.64 75.12
CA LEU A 701 -18.33 98.68 76.58
C LEU A 701 -17.39 99.81 77.04
N HIS A 702 -16.25 100.00 76.39
CA HIS A 702 -15.34 101.10 76.72
C HIS A 702 -15.95 102.47 76.42
N LYS A 703 -16.78 102.59 75.38
CA LYS A 703 -17.57 103.78 75.07
C LYS A 703 -18.61 104.05 76.16
N VAL A 704 -19.39 103.05 76.57
CA VAL A 704 -20.36 103.15 77.69
C VAL A 704 -19.66 103.53 79.00
N LEU A 705 -18.54 102.89 79.33
CA LEU A 705 -17.71 103.21 80.51
C LEU A 705 -17.06 104.60 80.44
N LYS A 706 -16.95 105.22 79.26
CA LYS A 706 -16.48 106.60 79.08
C LYS A 706 -17.61 107.60 79.27
N GLU A 707 -18.81 107.32 78.75
CA GLU A 707 -19.99 108.16 78.98
C GLU A 707 -20.48 108.09 80.44
N LEU A 708 -20.41 106.92 81.10
CA LEU A 708 -20.63 106.79 82.55
C LEU A 708 -19.60 107.60 83.35
N ARG A 709 -18.35 107.69 82.89
CA ARG A 709 -17.31 108.52 83.54
C ARG A 709 -17.62 110.00 83.40
N LYS A 710 -18.02 110.46 82.22
CA LYS A 710 -18.52 111.82 81.98
C LYS A 710 -19.75 112.15 82.84
N ALA A 711 -20.72 111.23 82.94
CA ALA A 711 -21.89 111.42 83.79
C ALA A 711 -21.49 111.57 85.26
N ARG A 712 -20.54 110.75 85.75
CA ARG A 712 -19.96 110.88 87.09
C ARG A 712 -19.21 112.20 87.27
N GLU A 713 -18.43 112.64 86.27
CA GLU A 713 -17.72 113.93 86.28
C GLU A 713 -18.68 115.13 86.21
N GLN A 714 -19.86 114.99 85.60
CA GLN A 714 -20.93 115.99 85.63
C GLN A 714 -21.58 116.06 87.02
N ILE A 715 -21.82 114.92 87.67
CA ILE A 715 -22.27 114.87 89.08
C ILE A 715 -21.25 115.55 89.99
N THR A 716 -19.97 115.19 89.90
CA THR A 716 -18.87 115.82 90.68
C THR A 716 -18.64 117.30 90.36
N ARG A 717 -19.17 117.82 89.25
CA ARG A 717 -19.11 119.25 88.88
C ARG A 717 -20.26 120.09 89.43
N LEU A 718 -21.26 119.49 90.07
CA LEU A 718 -22.45 120.17 90.61
C LEU A 718 -22.42 120.34 92.14
N GLU A 719 -21.28 120.13 92.80
CA GLU A 719 -21.19 120.01 94.26
C GLU A 719 -20.22 121.04 94.90
N PRO A 720 -20.74 122.20 95.38
CA PRO A 720 -20.00 123.14 96.22
C PRO A 720 -20.17 122.83 97.72
N THR A 721 -19.08 122.87 98.49
CA THR A 721 -19.05 122.41 99.88
C THR A 721 -19.75 123.35 100.88
N LYS A 722 -20.72 122.83 101.66
CA LYS A 722 -20.71 122.81 103.16
C LYS A 722 -21.94 122.10 103.77
N HIS A 723 -21.75 121.53 104.96
CA HIS A 723 -22.75 120.75 105.73
C HIS A 723 -23.91 121.59 106.27
N LEU A 724 -25.14 121.03 106.29
CA LEU A 724 -25.85 120.61 107.53
C LEU A 724 -27.27 120.06 107.26
N HIS A 725 -27.68 119.02 108.02
CA HIS A 725 -29.06 118.60 108.41
C HIS A 725 -30.17 118.42 107.33
N GLU A 726 -31.23 117.60 107.47
CA GLU A 726 -31.54 116.34 108.18
C GLU A 726 -32.96 115.89 107.69
N VAL A 727 -33.57 114.85 108.31
CA VAL A 727 -35.00 114.42 108.15
C VAL A 727 -35.29 113.68 106.82
N CYS A 728 -35.86 112.45 106.78
CA CYS A 728 -36.29 111.53 107.85
C CYS A 728 -36.37 110.05 107.36
N TYR A 729 -36.33 109.11 108.32
CA TYR A 729 -36.92 107.74 108.30
C TYR A 729 -36.41 106.71 107.26
N ILE A 730 -36.33 105.40 107.54
CA ILE A 730 -36.31 104.58 108.77
C ILE A 730 -35.61 103.25 108.34
N ASP A 731 -34.60 102.69 109.03
CA ASP A 731 -34.68 101.80 110.21
C ASP A 731 -35.56 100.53 109.98
N SER A 732 -35.27 99.30 110.43
CA SER A 732 -34.03 98.68 110.91
C SER A 732 -34.14 97.16 110.71
N SER A 733 -33.00 96.45 110.77
CA SER A 733 -32.85 95.07 111.29
C SER A 733 -33.84 93.94 110.92
N LYS A 734 -33.25 92.82 110.46
CA LYS A 734 -33.68 91.40 110.63
C LYS A 734 -34.66 90.76 109.63
N ASN A 735 -34.06 89.82 108.88
CA ASN A 735 -34.42 88.39 108.77
C ASN A 735 -35.21 87.88 107.55
N PHE A 736 -34.85 86.63 107.24
CA PHE A 736 -35.50 85.61 106.40
C PHE A 736 -35.38 85.78 104.87
N HIS A 737 -35.07 84.73 104.09
CA HIS A 737 -34.83 83.31 104.46
C HIS A 737 -33.65 82.69 103.67
N THR A 738 -33.17 81.57 104.21
CA THR A 738 -32.42 80.48 103.53
C THR A 738 -33.08 80.09 102.18
N GLU A 739 -32.43 79.49 101.19
CA GLU A 739 -31.23 78.64 101.10
C GLU A 739 -30.36 79.10 99.87
N PHE A 740 -29.27 78.49 99.38
CA PHE A 740 -28.73 77.13 99.52
C PHE A 740 -27.24 77.13 99.12
N ASP A 741 -26.28 77.06 100.05
CA ASP A 741 -24.86 76.81 99.69
C ASP A 741 -23.96 76.31 100.87
N GLU A 742 -24.38 75.26 101.58
CA GLU A 742 -23.41 74.38 102.25
C GLU A 742 -23.93 72.94 102.47
N LYS A 743 -23.03 71.97 102.29
CA LYS A 743 -23.12 70.52 102.61
C LYS A 743 -24.01 69.63 101.73
N LEU A 744 -23.32 68.76 100.98
CA LEU A 744 -23.41 67.28 100.89
C LEU A 744 -22.77 66.90 99.52
N SER A 745 -21.69 66.11 99.38
CA SER A 745 -21.18 64.97 100.15
C SER A 745 -22.21 63.86 100.35
N MET A 746 -22.18 62.85 99.46
CA MET A 746 -22.96 61.60 99.50
C MET A 746 -24.49 61.79 99.28
N ARG A 747 -25.25 60.87 98.66
CA ARG A 747 -24.97 59.73 97.74
C ARG A 747 -26.34 59.24 97.18
N GLU A 748 -26.39 58.77 95.93
CA GLU A 748 -27.38 57.79 95.39
C GLU A 748 -28.89 58.14 95.17
N GLN A 749 -29.42 57.56 94.07
CA GLN A 749 -30.77 57.00 93.84
C GLN A 749 -32.03 57.87 93.56
N TYR A 750 -32.31 58.00 92.23
CA TYR A 750 -33.64 57.81 91.55
C TYR A 750 -34.80 58.83 91.76
N PRO A 751 -35.85 58.86 90.89
CA PRO A 751 -36.06 58.20 89.57
C PRO A 751 -36.55 59.11 88.39
N SER A 752 -36.07 58.85 87.16
CA SER A 752 -36.69 59.19 85.84
C SER A 752 -36.97 60.68 85.48
N PRO A 753 -36.87 61.10 84.19
CA PRO A 753 -37.63 60.52 83.08
C PRO A 753 -36.78 59.89 81.95
N LYS A 754 -37.43 59.10 81.09
CA LYS A 754 -36.80 58.36 79.99
C LYS A 754 -36.38 59.27 78.82
N HIS A 755 -35.10 59.61 78.71
CA HIS A 755 -34.52 59.94 77.41
C HIS A 755 -34.28 58.64 76.62
N ARG A 756 -34.90 58.51 75.44
CA ARG A 756 -34.44 57.52 74.45
C ARG A 756 -33.06 57.96 73.92
N SER A 757 -32.12 57.03 73.84
CA SER A 757 -30.86 57.25 73.15
C SER A 757 -31.07 57.06 71.63
N PRO A 758 -30.44 57.85 70.75
CA PRO A 758 -30.52 57.63 69.30
C PRO A 758 -29.82 56.34 68.82
N LEU A 759 -29.27 55.53 69.73
CA LEU A 759 -28.79 54.16 69.46
C LEU A 759 -29.86 53.08 69.71
N ASP A 760 -31.04 53.45 70.20
CA ASP A 760 -32.19 52.58 70.53
C ASP A 760 -33.01 52.16 69.28
N GLU A 761 -32.68 52.70 68.11
CA GLU A 761 -33.29 52.38 66.80
C GLU A 761 -32.42 51.43 65.94
N SER A 762 -31.24 51.07 66.45
CA SER A 762 -30.27 50.17 65.81
C SER A 762 -30.18 48.88 66.61
N PHE A 763 -30.19 47.74 65.93
CA PHE A 763 -30.10 46.41 66.54
C PHE A 763 -28.90 45.63 66.01
N LEU A 764 -28.32 44.81 66.88
CA LEU A 764 -27.21 43.90 66.61
C LEU A 764 -27.66 42.46 66.88
N GLU A 765 -27.39 41.54 65.95
CA GLU A 765 -27.73 40.12 66.10
C GLU A 765 -26.54 39.30 66.58
N CYS A 766 -26.79 38.33 67.48
CA CYS A 766 -25.80 37.29 67.77
C CYS A 766 -25.67 36.32 66.58
N PRO A 767 -24.46 36.12 65.99
CA PRO A 767 -24.30 35.36 64.76
C PRO A 767 -24.58 33.85 64.87
N LYS A 768 -24.63 33.28 66.10
CA LYS A 768 -24.87 31.84 66.33
C LYS A 768 -26.35 31.51 66.60
N CYS A 769 -27.10 32.40 67.27
CA CYS A 769 -28.50 32.15 67.68
C CYS A 769 -29.53 33.16 67.16
N LYS A 770 -29.09 34.29 66.56
CA LYS A 770 -29.93 35.42 66.12
C LYS A 770 -30.75 36.11 67.21
N ALA A 771 -30.34 36.02 68.47
CA ALA A 771 -30.85 36.91 69.51
C ALA A 771 -30.52 38.36 69.15
N ILE A 772 -31.55 39.22 69.19
CA ILE A 772 -31.50 40.62 68.76
C ILE A 772 -31.32 41.50 69.99
N TYR A 773 -30.28 42.34 70.01
CA TYR A 773 -30.00 43.29 71.09
C TYR A 773 -29.97 44.72 70.55
N PRO A 774 -30.50 45.72 71.28
CA PRO A 774 -30.27 47.14 70.98
C PRO A 774 -28.77 47.48 70.94
N THR A 775 -28.35 48.41 70.08
CA THR A 775 -26.95 48.87 69.99
C THR A 775 -26.47 49.56 71.28
N SER A 776 -27.40 50.12 72.07
CA SER A 776 -27.18 50.56 73.46
C SER A 776 -26.68 49.44 74.38
N GLU A 777 -27.07 48.19 74.15
CA GLU A 777 -26.83 47.02 75.00
C GLU A 777 -25.72 46.10 74.45
N HIS A 778 -24.84 46.61 73.58
CA HIS A 778 -23.78 45.82 72.91
C HIS A 778 -22.88 45.00 73.85
N ARG A 779 -22.70 45.41 75.13
CA ARG A 779 -21.96 44.64 76.14
C ARG A 779 -22.67 43.36 76.55
N GLU A 780 -24.00 43.38 76.58
CA GLU A 780 -24.82 42.22 76.91
C GLU A 780 -24.87 41.25 75.74
N LEU A 781 -24.89 41.76 74.50
CA LEU A 781 -24.63 40.96 73.30
C LEU A 781 -23.25 40.30 73.33
N LEU A 782 -22.19 40.99 73.76
CA LEU A 782 -20.85 40.39 73.86
C LEU A 782 -20.81 39.27 74.91
N ALA A 783 -21.31 39.51 76.13
CA ALA A 783 -21.41 38.47 77.15
C ALA A 783 -22.32 37.30 76.72
N HIS A 784 -23.37 37.57 75.96
CA HIS A 784 -24.20 36.56 75.33
C HIS A 784 -23.44 35.79 74.24
N ILE A 785 -22.59 36.44 73.44
CA ILE A 785 -21.72 35.77 72.45
C ILE A 785 -20.72 34.87 73.16
N ASP A 786 -20.10 35.26 74.27
CA ASP A 786 -19.16 34.40 75.01
C ASP A 786 -19.86 33.12 75.54
N TYR A 787 -21.04 33.25 76.14
CA TYR A 787 -21.83 32.10 76.60
C TYR A 787 -22.44 31.30 75.44
N CYS A 788 -22.82 31.95 74.34
CA CYS A 788 -23.43 31.29 73.19
C CYS A 788 -22.40 30.60 72.30
N THR A 789 -21.16 31.10 72.19
CA THR A 789 -20.08 30.48 71.38
C THR A 789 -19.46 29.27 72.04
N SER A 790 -19.56 29.18 73.37
CA SER A 790 -19.43 27.93 74.15
C SER A 790 -20.40 26.83 73.70
#